data_AF-A0A9E5VXG2-F1
#
_entry.id   AF-A0A9E5VXG2-F1
#
_cell.length_a   1.000
_cell.length_b   1.000
_cell.length_c   1.000
_cell.angle_alpha   90.00
_cell.angle_beta   90.00
_cell.angle_gamma   90.00
#
_symmetry.space_group_name_H-M   'P 1'
#
loop_
_entity.id
_entity.type
_entity.pdbx_description
1 polymer ?
#
loop_
_entity_poly.entity_id
_entity_poly.type
_entity_poly.pdbx_seq_one_letter_code
_entity_poly.pdbx_strand_id
1 'polypeptide(L)'
;MRKIIVAESAGFCFGVQRAVDLARKCATENRGEKVCTLGELIHNPGVVESLKALGIGVINSVDEAQSGFVIIRSHGVKKEIYEQFEQKGIKIIDATCPYVKSIHKKVEKYSEKGYTLIIVGDDQHPEVKGIAGWSKNEVYIINSVEQAMSLEVNQPICIVAQTTSIKSHFDAICDVIKGKYPDVLIFDTICSATSLRQAEAERLSKQADVMVVIGGLESSNTIKLAQICRRNCKTVIHTESADSFDEYKLNGAEKVGVTAGASTPRQNITEVVHKMENSMENANLDKSLEDFKRLKVGDIVKSKVIAVNEEEVYVDISYKSDGIIKKADFVQDLYTDLPTSVAIGDEVEAMVTDMNDGVGNVVLSKLKVDELASIKEIQQKYETGETLKGKIAKVVKGGLIVDIGLANAFMPARQYALRYVEDLNALLGKEVEGRIIEFDKDKNKIIFSRRVILQEQLDARRAAEAAKREAALSVIEEGMVVEAPIKNVTNFGVFLDLGGVDGFVHVSDLAWRRVNKPEDLYKAGDVVNAKIVSIDKETNKVKCTIKGLTEEPWVVFTKTFKEGDTGEGTVKSITKFGAFVEVVPGVEGLVHISNLSHEKVESVESVLKAGQLTKFKIMTIDNEKRKIGLSIKDLTEAPKRKPIQNKLYYKEESNSSMEDAFKKYLDK
;
A
#
# COMPACT_ATOMS: atom_id res chain seq x y z
N MET A 1 -28.21 -27.90 37.71
CA MET A 1 -27.51 -28.01 36.41
C MET A 1 -26.25 -27.16 36.51
N ARG A 2 -25.06 -27.71 36.28
CA ARG A 2 -23.81 -26.93 36.41
C ARG A 2 -23.73 -25.93 35.26
N LYS A 3 -23.41 -24.66 35.54
CA LYS A 3 -23.21 -23.63 34.53
C LYS A 3 -21.75 -23.68 34.08
N ILE A 4 -21.51 -24.15 32.87
CA ILE A 4 -20.18 -24.14 32.25
C ILE A 4 -20.03 -22.82 31.49
N ILE A 5 -18.96 -22.07 31.77
CA ILE A 5 -18.65 -20.81 31.12
C ILE A 5 -17.28 -20.93 30.48
N VAL A 6 -17.23 -21.01 29.16
CA VAL A 6 -15.98 -21.06 28.39
C VAL A 6 -15.52 -19.64 28.10
N ALA A 7 -14.24 -19.37 28.33
CA ALA A 7 -13.60 -18.11 27.96
C ALA A 7 -13.69 -17.90 26.44
N GLU A 8 -14.12 -16.73 26.01
CA GLU A 8 -14.22 -16.34 24.60
C GLU A 8 -12.85 -16.39 23.91
N SER A 9 -11.79 -16.08 24.65
CA SER A 9 -10.41 -16.14 24.19
C SER A 9 -9.79 -17.55 24.18
N ALA A 10 -10.55 -18.59 24.55
CA ALA A 10 -10.07 -19.97 24.59
C ALA A 10 -9.78 -20.53 23.18
N GLY A 11 -8.63 -21.18 23.04
CA GLY A 11 -8.19 -21.83 21.83
C GLY A 11 -7.03 -21.12 21.14
N PHE A 12 -6.73 -21.53 19.91
CA PHE A 12 -5.59 -21.02 19.14
C PHE A 12 -5.57 -19.50 19.08
N CYS A 13 -4.39 -18.92 19.34
CA CYS A 13 -4.17 -17.52 19.01
C CYS A 13 -4.03 -17.37 17.48
N PHE A 14 -4.27 -16.15 17.00
CA PHE A 14 -4.11 -15.82 15.58
C PHE A 14 -2.76 -16.26 15.00
N GLY A 15 -1.67 -16.07 15.76
CA GLY A 15 -0.32 -16.46 15.31
C GLY A 15 -0.15 -17.97 15.15
N VAL A 16 -0.76 -18.76 16.04
CA VAL A 16 -0.75 -20.24 15.97
C VAL A 16 -1.65 -20.73 14.84
N GLN A 17 -2.88 -20.21 14.74
CA GLN A 17 -3.82 -20.55 13.66
C GLN A 17 -3.18 -20.31 12.28
N ARG A 18 -2.61 -19.12 12.07
CA ARG A 18 -1.86 -18.77 10.86
C ARG A 18 -0.74 -19.76 10.57
N ALA A 19 0.01 -20.18 11.58
CA ALA A 19 1.13 -21.10 11.38
C ALA A 19 0.67 -22.49 10.93
N VAL A 20 -0.39 -23.01 11.56
CA VAL A 20 -1.00 -24.29 11.18
C VAL A 20 -1.59 -24.22 9.77
N ASP A 21 -2.28 -23.14 9.43
CA ASP A 21 -2.88 -22.97 8.09
C ASP A 21 -1.80 -22.85 7.00
N LEU A 22 -0.72 -22.10 7.26
CA LEU A 22 0.43 -22.02 6.35
C LEU A 22 1.09 -23.38 6.14
N ALA A 23 1.25 -24.17 7.22
CA ALA A 23 1.84 -25.49 7.14
C ALA A 23 0.97 -26.44 6.29
N ARG A 24 -0.34 -26.46 6.54
CA ARG A 24 -1.30 -27.26 5.75
C ARG A 24 -1.33 -26.85 4.28
N LYS A 25 -1.34 -25.53 4.02
CA LYS A 25 -1.31 -24.98 2.68
C LYS A 25 -0.04 -25.37 1.93
N CYS A 26 1.12 -25.22 2.57
CA CYS A 26 2.41 -25.62 1.99
C CYS A 26 2.43 -27.09 1.60
N ALA A 27 1.98 -27.98 2.49
CA ALA A 27 1.95 -29.42 2.21
C ALA A 27 1.01 -29.78 1.06
N THR A 28 -0.11 -29.04 0.93
CA THR A 28 -1.11 -29.27 -0.11
C THR A 28 -0.66 -28.76 -1.48
N GLU A 29 -0.02 -27.58 -1.53
CA GLU A 29 0.43 -26.94 -2.78
C GLU A 29 1.70 -27.57 -3.35
N ASN A 30 2.56 -28.14 -2.49
CA ASN A 30 3.87 -28.69 -2.89
C ASN A 30 3.90 -30.22 -2.76
N ARG A 31 2.83 -30.89 -3.22
CA ARG A 31 2.74 -32.35 -3.20
C ARG A 31 3.92 -32.97 -3.96
N GLY A 32 4.75 -33.73 -3.25
CA GLY A 32 5.94 -34.41 -3.79
C GLY A 32 7.27 -33.77 -3.39
N GLU A 33 7.27 -32.56 -2.83
CA GLU A 33 8.46 -31.97 -2.22
C GLU A 33 8.56 -32.32 -0.73
N LYS A 34 9.78 -32.38 -0.20
CA LYS A 34 10.00 -32.57 1.24
C LYS A 34 9.64 -31.27 1.97
N VAL A 35 8.62 -31.34 2.84
CA VAL A 35 8.22 -30.25 3.72
C VAL A 35 8.53 -30.65 5.15
N CYS A 36 9.28 -29.82 5.87
CA CYS A 36 9.55 -30.04 7.28
C CYS A 36 9.41 -28.75 8.10
N THR A 37 9.28 -28.91 9.41
CA THR A 37 9.20 -27.84 10.41
C THR A 37 10.45 -27.86 11.26
N LEU A 38 11.04 -26.69 11.54
CA LEU A 38 12.18 -26.61 12.47
C LEU A 38 11.68 -26.55 13.91
N GLY A 39 11.77 -27.70 14.58
CA GLY A 39 11.10 -28.02 15.83
C GLY A 39 9.59 -28.20 15.63
N GLU A 40 8.91 -28.58 16.71
CA GLU A 40 7.44 -28.68 16.68
C GLU A 40 6.83 -27.31 16.35
N LEU A 41 5.94 -27.29 15.35
CA LEU A 41 5.23 -26.09 14.94
C LEU A 41 4.41 -25.52 16.11
N ILE A 42 3.78 -26.41 16.87
CA ILE A 42 3.11 -26.15 18.13
C ILE A 42 3.30 -27.33 19.08
N HIS A 43 3.34 -27.04 20.38
CA HIS A 43 3.38 -28.06 21.44
C HIS A 43 1.98 -28.62 21.71
N ASN A 44 1.47 -29.38 20.74
CA ASN A 44 0.24 -30.15 20.86
C ASN A 44 0.37 -31.47 20.07
N PRO A 45 0.41 -32.64 20.74
CA PRO A 45 0.65 -33.93 20.09
C PRO A 45 -0.32 -34.26 18.96
N GLY A 46 -1.62 -34.02 19.15
CA GLY A 46 -2.65 -34.33 18.16
C GLY A 46 -2.50 -33.51 16.88
N VAL A 47 -2.09 -32.24 17.01
CA VAL A 47 -1.84 -31.40 15.84
C VAL A 47 -0.54 -31.79 15.14
N VAL A 48 0.52 -32.10 15.90
CA VAL A 48 1.78 -32.61 15.33
C VAL A 48 1.53 -33.89 14.54
N GLU A 49 0.72 -34.81 15.05
CA GLU A 49 0.32 -36.03 14.34
C GLU A 49 -0.47 -35.72 13.07
N SER A 50 -1.44 -34.79 13.13
CA SER A 50 -2.18 -34.36 11.94
C SER A 50 -1.29 -33.77 10.85
N LEU A 51 -0.23 -33.05 11.22
CA LEU A 51 0.72 -32.46 10.27
C LEU A 51 1.65 -33.54 9.69
N LYS A 52 2.08 -34.52 10.50
CA LYS A 52 2.84 -35.69 10.03
C LYS A 52 2.04 -36.52 9.03
N ALA A 53 0.74 -36.71 9.27
CA ALA A 53 -0.16 -37.40 8.34
C ALA A 53 -0.28 -36.69 6.98
N LEU A 54 -0.06 -35.37 6.95
CA LEU A 54 0.02 -34.56 5.72
C LEU A 54 1.41 -34.57 5.05
N GLY A 55 2.36 -35.34 5.58
CA GLY A 55 3.73 -35.44 5.06
C GLY A 55 4.69 -34.38 5.58
N ILE A 56 4.31 -33.61 6.62
CA ILE A 56 5.17 -32.59 7.21
C ILE A 56 6.02 -33.21 8.32
N GLY A 57 7.33 -33.32 8.08
CA GLY A 57 8.29 -33.80 9.08
C GLY A 57 8.65 -32.74 10.14
N VAL A 58 9.22 -33.18 11.26
CA VAL A 58 9.85 -32.29 12.25
C VAL A 58 11.35 -32.56 12.22
N ILE A 59 12.15 -31.50 12.09
CA ILE A 59 13.61 -31.53 12.17
C ILE A 59 14.07 -30.73 13.40
N ASN A 60 15.16 -31.12 14.04
CA ASN A 60 15.68 -30.42 15.23
C ASN A 60 16.88 -29.52 14.94
N SER A 61 17.51 -29.71 13.78
CA SER A 61 18.67 -28.94 13.34
C SER A 61 18.58 -28.56 11.86
N VAL A 62 19.35 -27.54 11.47
CA VAL A 62 19.46 -27.09 10.07
C VAL A 62 20.15 -28.12 9.18
N ASP A 63 20.87 -29.08 9.77
CA ASP A 63 21.61 -30.13 9.06
C ASP A 63 20.74 -31.31 8.61
N GLU A 64 19.60 -31.51 9.26
CA GLU A 64 18.62 -32.51 8.87
C GLU A 64 17.84 -32.10 7.61
N ALA A 65 17.84 -30.81 7.26
CA ALA A 65 17.18 -30.30 6.07
C ALA A 65 18.10 -30.48 4.84
N GLN A 66 17.71 -31.38 3.94
CA GLN A 66 18.48 -31.69 2.73
C GLN A 66 17.99 -30.94 1.48
N SER A 67 16.68 -30.80 1.31
CA SER A 67 16.04 -30.13 0.17
C SER A 67 14.57 -29.84 0.46
N GLY A 68 13.96 -28.97 -0.36
CA GLY A 68 12.53 -28.64 -0.28
C GLY A 68 12.23 -27.41 0.57
N PHE A 69 11.20 -27.49 1.40
CA PHE A 69 10.67 -26.38 2.19
C PHE A 69 10.83 -26.60 3.69
N VAL A 70 11.33 -25.57 4.38
CA VAL A 70 11.38 -25.54 5.85
C VAL A 70 10.42 -24.47 6.36
N ILE A 71 9.51 -24.89 7.23
CA ILE A 71 8.57 -24.01 7.92
C ILE A 71 9.18 -23.61 9.26
N ILE A 72 9.35 -22.30 9.46
CA ILE A 72 9.76 -21.72 10.74
C ILE A 72 8.53 -21.55 11.63
N ARG A 73 8.61 -22.06 12.85
CA ARG A 73 7.51 -21.99 13.85
C ARG A 73 7.13 -20.58 14.28
N SER A 74 5.96 -20.44 14.89
CA SER A 74 5.36 -19.15 15.30
C SER A 74 6.21 -18.33 16.28
N HIS A 75 7.06 -18.98 17.07
CA HIS A 75 8.01 -18.35 18.01
C HIS A 75 9.26 -17.75 17.34
N GLY A 76 9.45 -17.98 16.05
CA GLY A 76 10.65 -17.57 15.33
C GLY A 76 11.90 -18.34 15.74
N VAL A 77 13.00 -17.99 15.08
CA VAL A 77 14.34 -18.54 15.31
C VAL A 77 15.38 -17.42 15.23
N LYS A 78 16.62 -17.72 15.62
CA LYS A 78 17.76 -16.81 15.51
C LYS A 78 17.98 -16.40 14.05
N LYS A 79 18.54 -15.21 13.82
CA LYS A 79 18.79 -14.71 12.46
C LYS A 79 19.73 -15.61 11.66
N GLU A 80 20.77 -16.15 12.31
CA GLU A 80 21.74 -17.10 11.74
C GLU A 80 21.07 -18.32 11.07
N ILE A 81 19.94 -18.78 11.60
CA ILE A 81 19.23 -19.95 11.07
C ILE A 81 18.63 -19.65 9.68
N TYR A 82 18.14 -18.42 9.47
CA TYR A 82 17.66 -18.01 8.15
C TYR A 82 18.81 -18.00 7.14
N GLU A 83 19.95 -17.43 7.53
CA GLU A 83 21.16 -17.35 6.69
C GLU A 83 21.68 -18.76 6.33
N GLN A 84 21.66 -19.70 7.28
CA GLN A 84 22.08 -21.09 7.03
C GLN A 84 21.16 -21.81 6.03
N PHE A 85 19.83 -21.62 6.10
CA PHE A 85 18.92 -22.21 5.12
C PHE A 85 19.05 -21.58 3.74
N GLU A 86 19.26 -20.26 3.66
CA GLU A 86 19.52 -19.56 2.39
C GLU A 86 20.82 -20.06 1.74
N GLN A 87 21.89 -20.25 2.52
CA GLN A 87 23.16 -20.81 2.02
C GLN A 87 23.00 -22.25 1.49
N LYS A 88 22.11 -23.04 2.07
CA LYS A 88 21.79 -24.40 1.59
C LYS A 88 20.81 -24.42 0.41
N GLY A 89 20.30 -23.26 -0.04
CA GLY A 89 19.30 -23.17 -1.12
C GLY A 89 17.93 -23.74 -0.74
N ILE A 90 17.62 -23.82 0.56
CA ILE A 90 16.36 -24.37 1.07
C ILE A 90 15.33 -23.25 1.16
N LYS A 91 14.11 -23.51 0.68
CA LYS A 91 13.04 -22.50 0.68
C LYS A 91 12.44 -22.36 2.07
N ILE A 92 12.47 -21.15 2.62
CA ILE A 92 11.95 -20.86 3.96
C ILE A 92 10.50 -20.39 3.87
N ILE A 93 9.62 -21.02 4.64
CA ILE A 93 8.25 -20.55 4.88
C ILE A 93 8.18 -20.02 6.31
N ASP A 94 8.16 -18.69 6.42
CA ASP A 94 8.22 -18.03 7.71
C ASP A 94 6.84 -17.88 8.35
N ALA A 95 6.49 -18.86 9.19
CA ALA A 95 5.26 -18.86 9.97
C ALA A 95 5.38 -18.11 11.31
N THR A 96 6.49 -17.40 11.56
CA THR A 96 6.68 -16.57 12.76
C THR A 96 5.52 -15.59 12.93
N CYS A 97 5.03 -15.47 14.17
CA CYS A 97 3.96 -14.57 14.54
C CYS A 97 4.33 -13.11 14.23
N PRO A 98 3.43 -12.29 13.65
CA PRO A 98 3.72 -10.88 13.37
C PRO A 98 4.17 -10.06 14.58
N TYR A 99 3.65 -10.38 15.77
CA TYR A 99 4.11 -9.77 17.02
C TYR A 99 5.58 -10.08 17.29
N VAL A 100 5.98 -11.35 17.20
CA VAL A 100 7.37 -11.79 17.38
C VAL A 100 8.28 -11.16 16.32
N LYS A 101 7.86 -11.13 15.05
CA LYS A 101 8.62 -10.43 13.98
C LYS A 101 8.80 -8.94 14.30
N SER A 102 7.82 -8.28 14.91
CA SER A 102 7.97 -6.89 15.35
C SER A 102 9.00 -6.75 16.46
N ILE A 103 9.14 -7.75 17.35
CA ILE A 103 10.18 -7.77 18.39
C ILE A 103 11.54 -7.92 17.73
N HIS A 104 11.71 -8.89 16.82
CA HIS A 104 12.96 -9.10 16.08
C HIS A 104 13.44 -7.81 15.41
N LYS A 105 12.55 -7.10 14.69
CA LYS A 105 12.87 -5.81 14.06
C LYS A 105 13.27 -4.72 15.04
N LYS A 106 12.63 -4.66 16.22
CA LYS A 106 12.99 -3.69 17.26
C LYS A 106 14.37 -4.02 17.83
N VAL A 107 14.59 -5.28 18.20
CA VAL A 107 15.87 -5.75 18.75
C VAL A 107 17.01 -5.49 17.77
N GLU A 108 16.86 -5.86 16.51
CA GLU A 108 17.87 -5.59 15.47
C GLU A 108 18.15 -4.09 15.35
N LYS A 109 17.12 -3.27 15.21
CA LYS A 109 17.25 -1.81 15.09
C LYS A 109 17.97 -1.15 16.26
N TYR A 110 17.66 -1.55 17.50
CA TYR A 110 18.28 -0.95 18.69
C TYR A 110 19.65 -1.54 19.00
N SER A 111 19.88 -2.80 18.63
CA SER A 111 21.22 -3.37 18.64
C SER A 111 22.14 -2.62 17.68
N GLU A 112 21.71 -2.28 16.47
CA GLU A 112 22.52 -1.48 15.53
C GLU A 112 22.82 -0.06 16.03
N LYS A 113 22.03 0.44 16.97
CA LYS A 113 22.25 1.73 17.64
C LYS A 113 23.14 1.63 18.88
N GLY A 114 23.70 0.46 19.19
CA GLY A 114 24.57 0.25 20.35
C GLY A 114 23.85 0.03 21.67
N TYR A 115 22.54 -0.25 21.67
CA TYR A 115 21.83 -0.55 22.92
C TYR A 115 22.14 -1.96 23.40
N THR A 116 22.33 -2.11 24.72
CA THR A 116 22.35 -3.39 25.42
C THR A 116 20.92 -3.93 25.55
N LEU A 117 20.69 -5.18 25.19
CA LEU A 117 19.36 -5.76 25.22
C LEU A 117 19.09 -6.49 26.54
N ILE A 118 17.97 -6.18 27.18
CA ILE A 118 17.41 -6.95 28.28
C ILE A 118 16.10 -7.58 27.83
N ILE A 119 15.99 -8.90 27.90
CA ILE A 119 14.77 -9.65 27.61
C ILE A 119 14.16 -10.13 28.92
N VAL A 120 12.94 -9.71 29.20
CA VAL A 120 12.17 -10.19 30.35
C VAL A 120 11.37 -11.43 29.96
N GLY A 121 11.83 -12.60 30.38
CA GLY A 121 11.20 -13.87 30.07
C GLY A 121 12.04 -15.08 30.49
N ASP A 122 11.56 -16.25 30.10
CA ASP A 122 12.22 -17.53 30.38
C ASP A 122 13.35 -17.78 29.37
N ASP A 123 14.58 -17.99 29.87
CA ASP A 123 15.79 -18.19 29.07
C ASP A 123 15.77 -19.51 28.27
N GLN A 124 15.02 -20.49 28.72
CA GLN A 124 14.86 -21.76 28.02
C GLN A 124 13.81 -21.70 26.92
N HIS A 125 12.95 -20.68 26.92
CA HIS A 125 11.84 -20.58 25.98
C HIS A 125 12.32 -20.30 24.53
N PRO A 126 11.81 -21.05 23.52
CA PRO A 126 12.12 -20.86 22.11
C PRO A 126 12.06 -19.42 21.60
N GLU A 127 11.01 -18.70 21.97
CA GLU A 127 10.80 -17.31 21.55
C GLU A 127 11.90 -16.38 22.08
N VAL A 128 12.32 -16.55 23.33
CA VAL A 128 13.36 -15.71 23.95
C VAL A 128 14.71 -16.00 23.31
N LYS A 129 15.03 -17.27 23.07
CA LYS A 129 16.21 -17.69 22.30
C LYS A 129 16.19 -17.13 20.87
N GLY A 130 15.01 -17.09 20.25
CA GLY A 130 14.77 -16.46 18.95
C GLY A 130 15.10 -14.97 19.00
N ILE A 131 14.43 -14.22 19.87
CA ILE A 131 14.60 -12.77 20.04
C ILE A 131 16.07 -12.40 20.32
N ALA A 132 16.74 -13.13 21.23
CA ALA A 132 18.14 -12.89 21.57
C ALA A 132 19.07 -13.00 20.35
N GLY A 133 18.80 -13.95 19.45
CA GLY A 133 19.59 -14.16 18.24
C GLY A 133 19.40 -13.13 17.11
N TRP A 134 18.68 -12.03 17.37
CA TRP A 134 18.58 -10.88 16.45
C TRP A 134 19.37 -9.66 16.94
N SER A 135 19.96 -9.75 18.14
CA SER A 135 20.90 -8.74 18.65
C SER A 135 22.31 -9.06 18.19
N LYS A 136 23.05 -8.04 17.77
CA LYS A 136 24.51 -8.07 17.55
C LYS A 136 25.30 -7.67 18.81
N ASN A 137 24.62 -7.13 19.83
CA ASN A 137 25.20 -6.66 21.09
C ASN A 137 24.90 -7.64 22.23
N GLU A 138 25.47 -7.36 23.41
CA GLU A 138 25.20 -8.08 24.66
C GLU A 138 23.69 -8.19 24.94
N VAL A 139 23.26 -9.41 25.30
CA VAL A 139 21.88 -9.74 25.63
C VAL A 139 21.83 -10.35 27.02
N TYR A 140 20.97 -9.80 27.87
CA TYR A 140 20.70 -10.30 29.21
C TYR A 140 19.26 -10.78 29.28
N ILE A 141 19.07 -12.01 29.75
CA ILE A 141 17.73 -12.58 29.95
C ILE A 141 17.46 -12.66 31.44
N ILE A 142 16.35 -12.07 31.88
CA ILE A 142 15.95 -12.05 33.29
C ILE A 142 14.48 -12.42 33.40
N ASN A 143 14.12 -13.06 34.51
CA ASN A 143 12.76 -13.49 34.80
C ASN A 143 12.32 -13.14 36.22
N SER A 144 13.13 -12.42 37.01
CA SER A 144 12.79 -12.03 38.38
C SER A 144 13.27 -10.63 38.75
N VAL A 145 12.66 -10.06 39.78
CA VAL A 145 13.03 -8.75 40.32
C VAL A 145 14.40 -8.80 40.98
N GLU A 146 14.75 -9.91 41.63
CA GLU A 146 16.07 -10.13 42.24
C GLU A 146 17.17 -10.14 41.19
N GLN A 147 16.94 -10.78 40.04
CA GLN A 147 17.86 -10.73 38.91
C GLN A 147 18.01 -9.31 38.38
N ALA A 148 16.93 -8.54 38.28
CA ALA A 148 17.00 -7.12 37.91
C ALA A 148 17.81 -6.29 38.94
N MET A 149 17.72 -6.61 40.23
CA MET A 149 18.46 -5.96 41.31
C MET A 149 19.94 -6.32 41.36
N SER A 150 20.36 -7.49 40.87
CA SER A 150 21.79 -7.85 40.78
C SER A 150 22.42 -7.55 39.42
N LEU A 151 21.62 -7.23 38.41
CA LEU A 151 22.09 -7.03 37.05
C LEU A 151 22.95 -5.76 36.93
N GLU A 152 24.12 -5.91 36.32
CA GLU A 152 25.04 -4.85 35.90
C GLU A 152 25.24 -4.89 34.38
N VAL A 153 24.89 -3.81 33.67
CA VAL A 153 24.97 -3.73 32.21
C VAL A 153 25.46 -2.36 31.71
N ASN A 154 25.98 -2.37 30.49
CA ASN A 154 26.37 -1.17 29.75
C ASN A 154 25.14 -0.39 29.24
N GLN A 155 25.22 0.94 29.23
CA GLN A 155 24.19 1.82 28.67
C GLN A 155 24.52 2.24 27.23
N PRO A 156 23.52 2.57 26.39
CA PRO A 156 22.08 2.67 26.69
C PRO A 156 21.36 1.30 26.68
N ILE A 157 20.24 1.19 27.40
CA ILE A 157 19.53 -0.10 27.61
C ILE A 157 18.22 -0.15 26.84
N CYS A 158 17.95 -1.28 26.17
CA CYS A 158 16.68 -1.59 25.53
C CYS A 158 16.03 -2.80 26.21
N ILE A 159 14.80 -2.66 26.70
CA ILE A 159 14.06 -3.74 27.37
C ILE A 159 12.91 -4.20 26.47
N VAL A 160 12.82 -5.52 26.27
CA VAL A 160 11.69 -6.20 25.64
C VAL A 160 11.19 -7.33 26.53
N ALA A 161 9.95 -7.75 26.35
CA ALA A 161 9.32 -8.88 27.05
C ALA A 161 9.04 -10.06 26.11
N GLN A 162 9.09 -11.27 26.66
CA GLN A 162 8.45 -12.44 26.05
C GLN A 162 6.93 -12.18 25.91
N THR A 163 6.34 -12.57 24.78
CA THR A 163 4.94 -12.28 24.44
C THR A 163 3.92 -12.90 25.40
N THR A 164 4.32 -13.95 26.12
CA THR A 164 3.50 -14.64 27.12
C THR A 164 3.70 -14.12 28.55
N SER A 165 4.56 -13.11 28.78
CA SER A 165 4.83 -12.58 30.13
C SER A 165 3.61 -11.95 30.79
N ILE A 166 3.58 -11.95 32.11
CA ILE A 166 2.52 -11.29 32.90
C ILE A 166 2.88 -9.81 33.02
N LYS A 167 1.94 -8.93 32.68
CA LYS A 167 2.17 -7.47 32.61
C LYS A 167 2.69 -6.89 33.93
N SER A 168 2.07 -7.21 35.05
CA SER A 168 2.49 -6.73 36.37
C SER A 168 3.91 -7.16 36.75
N HIS A 169 4.34 -8.34 36.29
CA HIS A 169 5.68 -8.86 36.54
C HIS A 169 6.72 -8.13 35.69
N PHE A 170 6.39 -7.89 34.41
CA PHE A 170 7.22 -7.09 33.52
C PHE A 170 7.40 -5.66 34.03
N ASP A 171 6.31 -5.01 34.45
CA ASP A 171 6.35 -3.63 34.94
C ASP A 171 7.21 -3.52 36.22
N ALA A 172 7.08 -4.47 37.16
CA ALA A 172 7.91 -4.51 38.37
C ALA A 172 9.42 -4.63 38.07
N ILE A 173 9.80 -5.46 37.10
CA ILE A 173 11.20 -5.59 36.66
C ILE A 173 11.68 -4.31 35.98
N CYS A 174 10.84 -3.72 35.13
CA CYS A 174 11.14 -2.46 34.43
C CYS A 174 11.38 -1.30 35.40
N ASP A 175 10.59 -1.21 36.46
CA ASP A 175 10.71 -0.15 37.47
C ASP A 175 12.02 -0.25 38.24
N VAL A 176 12.48 -1.46 38.57
CA VAL A 176 13.81 -1.68 39.19
C VAL A 176 14.94 -1.24 38.25
N ILE A 177 14.86 -1.59 36.97
CA ILE A 177 15.92 -1.23 36.01
C ILE A 177 15.95 0.28 35.76
N LYS A 178 14.78 0.92 35.62
CA LYS A 178 14.67 2.39 35.53
C LYS A 178 15.23 3.11 36.75
N GLY A 179 15.04 2.54 37.95
CA GLY A 179 15.61 3.09 39.18
C GLY A 179 17.13 3.05 39.23
N LYS A 180 17.75 2.06 38.57
CA LYS A 180 19.21 1.88 38.51
C LYS A 180 19.89 2.67 37.39
N TYR A 181 19.20 2.85 36.27
CA TYR A 181 19.79 3.29 35.01
C TYR A 181 19.02 4.47 34.41
N PRO A 182 19.68 5.61 34.12
CA PRO A 182 19.00 6.77 33.53
C PRO A 182 18.56 6.59 32.07
N ASP A 183 19.33 5.86 31.25
CA ASP A 183 19.05 5.70 29.81
C ASP A 183 18.48 4.31 29.50
N VAL A 184 17.15 4.20 29.68
CA VAL A 184 16.40 2.95 29.53
C VAL A 184 15.23 3.16 28.59
N LEU A 185 15.25 2.44 27.47
CA LEU A 185 14.17 2.38 26.51
C LEU A 185 13.36 1.09 26.69
N ILE A 186 12.07 1.22 27.01
CA ILE A 186 11.22 0.08 27.30
C ILE A 186 10.20 -0.12 26.20
N PHE A 187 10.17 -1.33 25.64
CA PHE A 187 9.11 -1.79 24.75
C PHE A 187 8.27 -2.83 25.46
N ASP A 188 7.01 -2.48 25.73
CA ASP A 188 6.01 -3.48 26.04
C ASP A 188 5.72 -4.31 24.80
N THR A 189 6.27 -5.51 24.77
CA THR A 189 6.12 -6.48 23.67
C THR A 189 5.25 -7.67 24.08
N ILE A 190 4.51 -7.55 25.18
CA ILE A 190 3.52 -8.56 25.58
C ILE A 190 2.39 -8.55 24.54
N CYS A 191 1.98 -9.74 24.10
CA CYS A 191 0.96 -9.84 23.06
C CYS A 191 -0.42 -9.51 23.62
N SER A 192 -1.21 -8.71 22.89
CA SER A 192 -2.57 -8.34 23.27
C SER A 192 -3.47 -9.56 23.48
N ALA A 193 -3.31 -10.61 22.67
CA ALA A 193 -4.05 -11.85 22.80
C ALA A 193 -3.67 -12.64 24.08
N THR A 194 -2.45 -12.46 24.58
CA THR A 194 -2.03 -12.98 25.90
C THR A 194 -2.72 -12.18 27.00
N SER A 195 -2.64 -10.84 26.95
CA SER A 195 -3.24 -9.96 27.95
C SER A 195 -4.75 -10.17 28.08
N LEU A 196 -5.45 -10.31 26.95
CA LEU A 196 -6.89 -10.60 26.94
C LEU A 196 -7.21 -11.94 27.62
N ARG A 197 -6.49 -13.02 27.27
CA ARG A 197 -6.68 -14.34 27.90
C ARG A 197 -6.43 -14.31 29.39
N GLN A 198 -5.36 -13.64 29.82
CA GLN A 198 -5.03 -13.50 31.24
C GLN A 198 -6.11 -12.74 31.99
N ALA A 199 -6.59 -11.61 31.45
CA ALA A 199 -7.65 -10.81 32.06
C ALA A 199 -8.98 -11.58 32.13
N GLU A 200 -9.32 -12.33 31.08
CA GLU A 200 -10.55 -13.12 31.06
C GLU A 200 -10.48 -14.31 32.02
N ALA A 201 -9.36 -15.04 32.03
CA ALA A 201 -9.12 -16.12 33.00
C ALA A 201 -9.17 -15.59 34.44
N GLU A 202 -8.61 -14.40 34.71
CA GLU A 202 -8.71 -13.75 36.01
C GLU A 202 -10.17 -13.43 36.37
N ARG A 203 -10.92 -12.83 35.45
CA ARG A 203 -12.35 -12.49 35.65
C ARG A 203 -13.20 -13.75 35.91
N LEU A 204 -13.02 -14.79 35.12
CA LEU A 204 -13.72 -16.08 35.26
C LEU A 204 -13.37 -16.75 36.59
N SER A 205 -12.09 -16.74 36.96
CA SER A 205 -11.62 -17.36 38.21
C SER A 205 -12.19 -16.72 39.48
N LYS A 206 -12.69 -15.48 39.41
CA LYS A 206 -13.38 -14.81 40.53
C LYS A 206 -14.85 -15.21 40.66
N GLN A 207 -15.43 -15.81 39.62
CA GLN A 207 -16.87 -16.11 39.52
C GLN A 207 -17.17 -17.61 39.50
N ALA A 208 -16.17 -18.45 39.19
CA ALA A 208 -16.30 -19.90 39.10
C ALA A 208 -15.92 -20.59 40.42
N ASP A 209 -16.59 -21.69 40.73
CA ASP A 209 -16.26 -22.56 41.86
C ASP A 209 -15.06 -23.46 41.53
N VAL A 210 -14.97 -23.86 40.25
CA VAL A 210 -13.86 -24.64 39.70
C VAL A 210 -13.43 -24.01 38.38
N MET A 211 -12.12 -23.81 38.24
CA MET A 211 -11.51 -23.40 36.97
C MET A 211 -10.86 -24.61 36.29
N VAL A 212 -11.13 -24.79 35.01
CA VAL A 212 -10.49 -25.79 34.16
C VAL A 212 -9.64 -25.07 33.12
N VAL A 213 -8.36 -25.34 33.14
CA VAL A 213 -7.36 -24.76 32.24
C VAL A 213 -6.90 -25.86 31.31
N ILE A 214 -7.21 -25.72 30.01
CA ILE A 214 -6.95 -26.73 29.00
C ILE A 214 -5.73 -26.35 28.16
N GLY A 215 -4.70 -27.18 28.17
CA GLY A 215 -3.52 -27.03 27.31
C GLY A 215 -2.31 -27.78 27.84
N GLY A 216 -1.24 -27.76 27.05
CA GLY A 216 -0.02 -28.50 27.36
C GLY A 216 0.61 -28.08 28.70
N LEU A 217 1.08 -29.06 29.47
CA LEU A 217 1.69 -28.89 30.78
C LEU A 217 2.99 -28.08 30.73
N GLU A 218 3.69 -28.12 29.59
CA GLU A 218 4.93 -27.39 29.34
C GLU A 218 4.70 -26.01 28.69
N SER A 219 3.45 -25.65 28.36
CA SER A 219 3.16 -24.38 27.72
C SER A 219 3.24 -23.22 28.71
N SER A 220 4.22 -22.32 28.53
CA SER A 220 4.39 -21.12 29.37
C SER A 220 3.09 -20.31 29.50
N ASN A 221 2.32 -20.18 28.42
CA ASN A 221 1.03 -19.47 28.45
C ASN A 221 -0.01 -20.21 29.30
N THR A 222 -0.15 -21.53 29.13
CA THR A 222 -1.13 -22.33 29.89
C THR A 222 -0.78 -22.38 31.38
N ILE A 223 0.51 -22.54 31.72
CA ILE A 223 1.01 -22.50 33.09
C ILE A 223 0.66 -21.15 33.76
N LYS A 224 0.90 -20.04 33.07
CA LYS A 224 0.57 -18.68 33.57
C LYS A 224 -0.94 -18.49 33.76
N LEU A 225 -1.77 -18.99 32.85
CA LEU A 225 -3.23 -18.97 33.03
C LEU A 225 -3.66 -19.77 34.28
N ALA A 226 -3.09 -20.95 34.49
CA ALA A 226 -3.34 -21.75 35.69
C ALA A 226 -2.88 -21.03 36.97
N GLN A 227 -1.73 -20.36 36.95
CA GLN A 227 -1.24 -19.54 38.07
C GLN A 227 -2.19 -18.39 38.39
N ILE A 228 -2.69 -17.67 37.38
CA ILE A 228 -3.66 -16.58 37.55
C ILE A 228 -4.96 -17.12 38.16
N CYS A 229 -5.47 -18.25 37.64
CA CYS A 229 -6.69 -18.85 38.17
C CYS A 229 -6.54 -19.27 39.63
N ARG A 230 -5.40 -19.83 40.02
CA ARG A 230 -5.12 -20.28 41.41
C ARG A 230 -5.09 -19.15 42.42
N ARG A 231 -4.91 -17.89 42.00
CA ARG A 231 -4.95 -16.73 42.90
C ARG A 231 -6.37 -16.41 43.37
N ASN A 232 -7.39 -16.73 42.57
CA ASN A 232 -8.78 -16.36 42.86
C ASN A 232 -9.69 -17.58 43.09
N CYS A 233 -9.37 -18.73 42.51
CA CYS A 233 -10.17 -19.96 42.58
C CYS A 233 -9.43 -21.06 43.35
N LYS A 234 -10.11 -21.66 44.35
CA LYS A 234 -9.53 -22.71 45.20
C LYS A 234 -9.23 -23.99 44.42
N THR A 235 -10.12 -24.35 43.49
CA THR A 235 -9.99 -25.57 42.70
C THR A 235 -9.65 -25.21 41.26
N VAL A 236 -8.44 -25.56 40.82
CA VAL A 236 -7.99 -25.35 39.45
C VAL A 236 -7.51 -26.69 38.88
N ILE A 237 -8.18 -27.16 37.84
CA ILE A 237 -7.85 -28.37 37.10
C ILE A 237 -7.04 -27.96 35.87
N HIS A 238 -5.83 -28.48 35.74
CA HIS A 238 -4.99 -28.31 34.55
C HIS A 238 -4.97 -29.64 33.80
N THR A 239 -5.39 -29.65 32.53
CA THR A 239 -5.55 -30.86 31.71
C THR A 239 -5.16 -30.58 30.26
N GLU A 240 -4.66 -31.58 29.53
CA GLU A 240 -4.29 -31.43 28.11
C GLU A 240 -5.40 -31.90 27.16
N SER A 241 -6.23 -32.84 27.62
CA SER A 241 -7.20 -33.59 26.82
C SER A 241 -8.37 -34.10 27.66
N ALA A 242 -9.45 -34.53 27.01
CA ALA A 242 -10.57 -35.16 27.70
C ALA A 242 -10.15 -36.41 28.49
N ASP A 243 -9.19 -37.20 28.00
CA ASP A 243 -8.73 -38.42 28.67
C ASP A 243 -8.01 -38.14 29.99
N SER A 244 -7.21 -37.07 30.02
CA SER A 244 -6.49 -36.64 31.24
C SER A 244 -7.36 -35.79 32.18
N PHE A 245 -8.63 -35.56 31.83
CA PHE A 245 -9.55 -34.77 32.63
C PHE A 245 -10.19 -35.60 33.74
N ASP A 246 -9.97 -35.15 34.98
CA ASP A 246 -10.50 -35.78 36.20
C ASP A 246 -11.84 -35.14 36.60
N GLU A 247 -12.93 -35.76 36.14
CA GLU A 247 -14.31 -35.31 36.34
C GLU A 247 -14.72 -35.25 37.82
N TYR A 248 -14.12 -36.08 38.69
CA TYR A 248 -14.48 -36.15 40.11
C TYR A 248 -14.18 -34.84 40.85
N LYS A 249 -13.21 -34.06 40.35
CA LYS A 249 -12.86 -32.74 40.88
C LYS A 249 -13.91 -31.65 40.58
N LEU A 250 -14.95 -31.96 39.79
CA LEU A 250 -16.09 -31.08 39.56
C LEU A 250 -17.24 -31.29 40.58
N ASN A 251 -17.12 -32.26 41.48
CA ASN A 251 -18.18 -32.55 42.43
C ASN A 251 -18.46 -31.37 43.38
N GLY A 252 -19.74 -30.99 43.47
CA GLY A 252 -20.21 -29.84 44.26
C GLY A 252 -20.06 -28.47 43.58
N ALA A 253 -19.48 -28.38 42.38
CA ALA A 253 -19.37 -27.11 41.65
C ALA A 253 -20.69 -26.73 40.98
N GLU A 254 -21.17 -25.49 41.16
CA GLU A 254 -22.32 -24.95 40.44
C GLU A 254 -21.89 -24.19 39.18
N LYS A 255 -20.77 -23.49 39.24
CA LYS A 255 -20.17 -22.72 38.14
C LYS A 255 -18.78 -23.25 37.83
N VAL A 256 -18.61 -23.74 36.61
CA VAL A 256 -17.32 -24.20 36.09
C VAL A 256 -16.84 -23.23 35.04
N GLY A 257 -15.70 -22.58 35.28
CA GLY A 257 -15.05 -21.73 34.29
C GLY A 257 -14.04 -22.53 33.49
N VAL A 258 -14.06 -22.42 32.17
CA VAL A 258 -13.13 -23.11 31.28
C VAL A 258 -12.31 -22.07 30.53
N THR A 259 -10.99 -22.21 30.55
CA THR A 259 -10.06 -21.41 29.74
C THR A 259 -9.05 -22.33 29.07
N ALA A 260 -8.37 -21.85 28.04
CA ALA A 260 -7.42 -22.66 27.30
C ALA A 260 -6.18 -21.88 26.84
N GLY A 261 -5.07 -22.61 26.73
CA GLY A 261 -3.82 -22.10 26.20
C GLY A 261 -3.93 -21.68 24.73
N ALA A 262 -3.04 -20.77 24.33
CA ALA A 262 -2.96 -20.27 22.95
C ALA A 262 -2.56 -21.34 21.90
N SER A 263 -2.09 -22.51 22.36
CA SER A 263 -1.71 -23.66 21.53
C SER A 263 -2.70 -24.84 21.65
N THR A 264 -3.86 -24.62 22.28
CA THR A 264 -4.88 -25.66 22.46
C THR A 264 -5.91 -25.56 21.33
N PRO A 265 -6.16 -26.63 20.56
CA PRO A 265 -7.16 -26.62 19.50
C PRO A 265 -8.58 -26.58 20.07
N ARG A 266 -9.54 -26.05 19.31
CA ARG A 266 -10.96 -26.01 19.71
C ARG A 266 -11.55 -27.40 19.96
N GLN A 267 -11.11 -28.42 19.21
CA GLN A 267 -11.58 -29.80 19.37
C GLN A 267 -11.34 -30.31 20.80
N ASN A 268 -10.13 -30.18 21.33
CA ASN A 268 -9.82 -30.56 22.72
C ASN A 268 -10.69 -29.81 23.74
N ILE A 269 -11.00 -28.53 23.50
CA ILE A 269 -11.87 -27.74 24.39
C ILE A 269 -13.29 -28.30 24.35
N THR A 270 -13.83 -28.54 23.14
CA THR A 270 -15.17 -29.10 22.95
C THR A 270 -15.28 -30.49 23.55
N GLU A 271 -14.29 -31.37 23.38
CA GLU A 271 -14.29 -32.73 23.96
C GLU A 271 -14.30 -32.69 25.48
N VAL A 272 -13.48 -31.84 26.09
CA VAL A 272 -13.44 -31.66 27.55
C VAL A 272 -14.77 -31.09 28.05
N VAL A 273 -15.33 -30.07 27.39
CA VAL A 273 -16.64 -29.50 27.76
C VAL A 273 -17.76 -30.53 27.61
N HIS A 274 -17.78 -31.27 26.50
CA HIS A 274 -18.76 -32.31 26.26
C HIS A 274 -18.65 -33.45 27.27
N LYS A 275 -17.43 -33.82 27.68
CA LYS A 275 -17.21 -34.78 28.77
C LYS A 275 -17.80 -34.26 30.09
N MET A 276 -17.62 -32.97 30.42
CA MET A 276 -18.25 -32.35 31.61
C MET A 276 -19.79 -32.34 31.55
N GLU A 277 -20.36 -32.13 30.35
CA GLU A 277 -21.81 -32.16 30.12
C GLU A 277 -22.34 -33.60 30.21
N ASN A 278 -21.64 -34.59 29.66
CA ASN A 278 -22.06 -36.00 29.70
C ASN A 278 -21.91 -36.64 31.09
N SER A 279 -20.97 -36.17 31.92
CA SER A 279 -20.98 -36.51 33.36
C SER A 279 -22.27 -36.08 34.05
N MET A 280 -23.03 -35.13 33.49
CA MET A 280 -24.36 -34.75 33.98
C MET A 280 -25.44 -35.80 33.65
N GLU A 281 -25.25 -36.59 32.58
CA GLU A 281 -26.22 -37.60 32.13
C GLU A 281 -26.02 -38.94 32.83
N ASN A 282 -24.78 -39.34 33.15
CA ASN A 282 -24.50 -40.60 33.84
C ASN A 282 -24.93 -40.65 35.31
N ALA A 283 -25.38 -39.53 35.89
CA ALA A 283 -26.02 -39.49 37.21
C ALA A 283 -27.56 -39.65 37.15
N ASN A 284 -28.16 -39.71 35.95
CA ASN A 284 -29.60 -39.77 35.73
C ASN A 284 -30.03 -40.88 34.75
N LEU A 285 -29.31 -42.01 34.70
CA LEU A 285 -29.81 -43.20 34.00
C LEU A 285 -30.71 -44.05 34.92
N ASP A 286 -31.93 -43.56 35.14
CA ASP A 286 -33.11 -44.41 35.17
C ASP A 286 -34.34 -43.60 34.74
N LYS A 287 -34.61 -43.60 33.42
CA LYS A 287 -35.94 -43.70 32.81
C LYS A 287 -35.92 -43.38 31.30
N SER A 288 -36.11 -44.46 30.56
CA SER A 288 -36.88 -44.63 29.32
C SER A 288 -36.79 -43.59 28.20
N LEU A 289 -36.34 -44.12 27.06
CA LEU A 289 -36.53 -43.66 25.70
C LEU A 289 -37.98 -43.28 25.39
N GLU A 290 -38.17 -42.12 24.75
CA GLU A 290 -38.83 -42.03 23.44
C GLU A 290 -38.64 -40.62 22.84
N ASP A 291 -38.36 -40.60 21.53
CA ASP A 291 -38.03 -39.45 20.70
C ASP A 291 -39.17 -38.40 20.63
N PHE A 292 -39.15 -37.42 21.52
CA PHE A 292 -39.80 -36.13 21.27
C PHE A 292 -38.74 -35.05 21.13
N LYS A 293 -38.66 -34.43 19.95
CA LYS A 293 -37.91 -33.18 19.74
C LYS A 293 -38.36 -32.17 20.80
N ARG A 294 -37.50 -31.91 21.78
CA ARG A 294 -37.72 -30.91 22.83
C ARG A 294 -37.48 -29.53 22.23
N LEU A 295 -38.54 -28.85 21.82
CA LEU A 295 -38.52 -27.45 21.41
C LEU A 295 -38.21 -26.55 22.60
N LYS A 296 -37.27 -25.61 22.43
CA LYS A 296 -36.87 -24.62 23.43
C LYS A 296 -37.04 -23.20 22.89
N VAL A 297 -37.20 -22.25 23.80
CA VAL A 297 -37.16 -20.82 23.46
C VAL A 297 -35.81 -20.48 22.81
N GLY A 298 -35.85 -19.90 21.61
CA GLY A 298 -34.69 -19.60 20.77
C GLY A 298 -34.50 -20.54 19.58
N ASP A 299 -35.23 -21.65 19.50
CA ASP A 299 -35.15 -22.57 18.35
C ASP A 299 -35.82 -21.96 17.11
N ILE A 300 -35.21 -22.14 15.93
CA ILE A 300 -35.78 -21.76 14.63
C ILE A 300 -36.56 -22.95 14.09
N VAL A 301 -37.85 -22.75 13.84
CA VAL A 301 -38.76 -23.78 13.31
C VAL A 301 -39.25 -23.41 11.92
N LYS A 302 -39.30 -24.42 11.05
CA LYS A 302 -40.03 -24.35 9.78
C LYS A 302 -41.49 -24.63 10.07
N SER A 303 -42.36 -23.72 9.67
CA SER A 303 -43.77 -23.78 10.01
C SER A 303 -44.64 -23.47 8.80
N LYS A 304 -45.82 -24.09 8.73
CA LYS A 304 -46.75 -23.91 7.60
C LYS A 304 -47.93 -23.05 8.02
N VAL A 305 -48.25 -22.00 7.27
CA VAL A 305 -49.34 -21.10 7.59
C VAL A 305 -50.69 -21.83 7.51
N ILE A 306 -51.41 -21.91 8.63
CA ILE A 306 -52.73 -22.55 8.74
C ILE A 306 -53.83 -21.50 8.55
N ALA A 307 -53.67 -20.32 9.16
CA ALA A 307 -54.64 -19.23 9.09
C ALA A 307 -53.97 -17.86 9.24
N VAL A 308 -54.48 -16.86 8.54
CA VAL A 308 -53.99 -15.47 8.59
C VAL A 308 -55.16 -14.56 8.97
N ASN A 309 -55.01 -13.83 10.08
CA ASN A 309 -55.91 -12.76 10.49
C ASN A 309 -55.23 -11.38 10.26
N GLU A 310 -55.95 -10.28 10.48
CA GLU A 310 -55.42 -8.91 10.29
C GLU A 310 -54.28 -8.54 11.27
N GLU A 311 -54.20 -9.22 12.42
CA GLU A 311 -53.22 -8.95 13.48
C GLU A 311 -52.28 -10.13 13.79
N GLU A 312 -52.64 -11.37 13.42
CA GLU A 312 -51.94 -12.59 13.82
C GLU A 312 -51.94 -13.66 12.72
N VAL A 313 -50.85 -14.43 12.62
CA VAL A 313 -50.68 -15.56 11.71
C VAL A 313 -50.52 -16.84 12.52
N TYR A 314 -51.39 -17.82 12.29
CA TYR A 314 -51.30 -19.15 12.89
C TYR A 314 -50.51 -20.08 11.97
N VAL A 315 -49.53 -20.78 12.53
CA VAL A 315 -48.62 -21.66 11.80
C VAL A 315 -48.50 -23.03 12.49
N ASP A 316 -48.48 -24.09 11.68
CA ASP A 316 -48.22 -25.44 12.14
C ASP A 316 -46.71 -25.61 12.35
N ILE A 317 -46.28 -25.85 13.59
CA ILE A 317 -44.89 -26.10 13.95
C ILE A 317 -44.55 -27.59 14.15
N SER A 318 -45.45 -28.50 13.76
CA SER A 318 -45.30 -29.95 13.97
C SER A 318 -44.95 -30.31 15.42
N TYR A 319 -45.56 -29.58 16.36
CA TYR A 319 -45.43 -29.76 17.80
C TYR A 319 -46.79 -29.98 18.45
N LYS A 320 -46.83 -30.19 19.78
CA LYS A 320 -48.07 -30.45 20.52
C LYS A 320 -49.12 -29.32 20.46
N SER A 321 -48.71 -28.12 20.04
CA SER A 321 -49.56 -26.92 19.94
C SER A 321 -49.20 -26.13 18.68
N ASP A 322 -50.18 -25.35 18.19
CA ASP A 322 -49.98 -24.44 17.05
C ASP A 322 -49.14 -23.22 17.45
N GLY A 323 -48.45 -22.67 16.45
CA GLY A 323 -47.63 -21.47 16.56
C GLY A 323 -48.41 -20.21 16.20
N ILE A 324 -48.11 -19.09 16.85
CA ILE A 324 -48.69 -17.78 16.55
C ILE A 324 -47.60 -16.74 16.29
N ILE A 325 -47.71 -15.99 15.20
CA ILE A 325 -46.82 -14.87 14.84
C ILE A 325 -47.64 -13.58 14.78
N LYS A 326 -47.29 -12.58 15.60
CA LYS A 326 -47.99 -11.28 15.62
C LYS A 326 -47.56 -10.42 14.42
N LYS A 327 -48.41 -9.51 13.95
CA LYS A 327 -48.11 -8.58 12.82
C LYS A 327 -46.77 -7.86 12.98
N ALA A 328 -46.50 -7.36 14.18
CA ALA A 328 -45.27 -6.64 14.53
C ALA A 328 -44.00 -7.50 14.41
N ASP A 329 -44.15 -8.82 14.44
CA ASP A 329 -43.06 -9.81 14.35
C ASP A 329 -43.01 -10.49 12.97
N PHE A 330 -43.89 -10.10 12.03
CA PHE A 330 -44.00 -10.68 10.69
C PHE A 330 -43.55 -9.76 9.56
N VAL A 331 -43.80 -8.45 9.68
CA VAL A 331 -43.45 -7.44 8.66
C VAL A 331 -42.86 -6.18 9.32
N GLN A 332 -41.81 -5.63 8.72
CA GLN A 332 -41.09 -4.47 9.24
C GLN A 332 -41.85 -3.14 9.05
N ASP A 333 -42.76 -3.09 8.06
CA ASP A 333 -43.63 -1.94 7.81
C ASP A 333 -45.04 -2.16 8.39
N LEU A 334 -45.42 -1.31 9.34
CA LEU A 334 -46.72 -1.32 10.03
C LEU A 334 -47.93 -0.99 9.13
N TYR A 335 -47.70 -0.51 7.90
CA TYR A 335 -48.73 -0.10 6.95
C TYR A 335 -49.10 -1.19 5.92
N THR A 336 -48.46 -2.35 5.97
CA THR A 336 -48.76 -3.47 5.07
C THR A 336 -49.84 -4.36 5.67
N ASP A 337 -50.88 -4.67 4.89
CA ASP A 337 -51.93 -5.59 5.31
C ASP A 337 -51.48 -7.05 5.16
N LEU A 338 -51.40 -7.76 6.29
CA LEU A 338 -51.01 -9.17 6.41
C LEU A 338 -51.68 -10.10 5.38
N PRO A 339 -53.01 -10.01 5.12
CA PRO A 339 -53.72 -10.89 4.18
C PRO A 339 -53.29 -10.74 2.71
N THR A 340 -52.57 -9.66 2.38
CA THR A 340 -52.09 -9.40 1.01
C THR A 340 -50.66 -9.92 0.79
N SER A 341 -49.96 -10.29 1.86
CA SER A 341 -48.53 -10.63 1.85
C SER A 341 -48.21 -12.12 2.06
N VAL A 342 -49.19 -12.91 2.50
CA VAL A 342 -49.02 -14.33 2.85
C VAL A 342 -50.29 -15.11 2.51
N ALA A 343 -50.15 -16.25 1.85
CA ALA A 343 -51.25 -17.16 1.58
C ALA A 343 -51.31 -18.31 2.60
N ILE A 344 -52.52 -18.83 2.82
CA ILE A 344 -52.72 -20.04 3.62
C ILE A 344 -51.97 -21.19 2.92
N GLY A 345 -51.04 -21.83 3.63
CA GLY A 345 -50.20 -22.91 3.14
C GLY A 345 -48.75 -22.55 2.85
N ASP A 346 -48.35 -21.28 2.95
CA ASP A 346 -46.96 -20.85 2.78
C ASP A 346 -46.06 -21.38 3.92
N GLU A 347 -44.81 -21.72 3.58
CA GLU A 347 -43.80 -22.11 4.57
C GLU A 347 -43.04 -20.88 5.07
N VAL A 348 -43.00 -20.71 6.39
CA VAL A 348 -42.29 -19.60 7.05
C VAL A 348 -41.36 -20.13 8.14
N GLU A 349 -40.12 -19.63 8.14
CA GLU A 349 -39.15 -19.88 9.20
C GLU A 349 -39.33 -18.83 10.31
N ALA A 350 -39.59 -19.27 11.54
CA ALA A 350 -39.81 -18.38 12.67
C ALA A 350 -39.11 -18.91 13.93
N MET A 351 -38.66 -18.00 14.78
CA MET A 351 -37.98 -18.34 16.04
C MET A 351 -38.98 -18.41 17.20
N VAL A 352 -38.89 -19.46 18.03
CA VAL A 352 -39.68 -19.60 19.27
C VAL A 352 -39.24 -18.52 20.26
N THR A 353 -40.13 -17.58 20.53
CA THR A 353 -39.90 -16.51 21.52
C THR A 353 -40.52 -16.84 22.88
N ASP A 354 -41.66 -17.54 22.88
CA ASP A 354 -42.29 -18.03 24.10
C ASP A 354 -43.03 -19.34 23.82
N MET A 355 -43.14 -20.20 24.83
CA MET A 355 -43.83 -21.49 24.71
C MET A 355 -45.29 -21.45 25.15
N ASN A 356 -45.76 -20.32 25.71
CA ASN A 356 -47.17 -20.20 26.12
C ASN A 356 -47.66 -18.73 26.19
N ASP A 357 -48.60 -18.34 25.33
CA ASP A 357 -49.28 -17.01 25.38
C ASP A 357 -50.47 -16.98 26.37
N GLY A 358 -50.51 -17.91 27.34
CA GLY A 358 -51.58 -18.03 28.34
C GLY A 358 -52.78 -18.91 27.92
N VAL A 359 -52.90 -19.25 26.62
CA VAL A 359 -53.97 -20.09 26.05
C VAL A 359 -53.44 -21.42 25.48
N GLY A 360 -52.12 -21.66 25.55
CA GLY A 360 -51.49 -22.92 25.14
C GLY A 360 -50.85 -22.95 23.75
N ASN A 361 -50.74 -21.80 23.06
CA ASN A 361 -50.05 -21.66 21.77
C ASN A 361 -48.60 -21.18 21.94
N VAL A 362 -47.74 -21.50 20.97
CA VAL A 362 -46.30 -21.14 20.95
C VAL A 362 -46.10 -19.82 20.20
N VAL A 363 -45.47 -18.82 20.82
CA VAL A 363 -45.27 -17.49 20.22
C VAL A 363 -43.98 -17.47 19.42
N LEU A 364 -44.09 -17.08 18.15
CA LEU A 364 -43.03 -17.13 17.15
C LEU A 364 -42.76 -15.73 16.57
N SER A 365 -41.51 -15.46 16.19
CA SER A 365 -41.13 -14.21 15.52
C SER A 365 -40.33 -14.50 14.25
N LYS A 366 -40.83 -13.98 13.12
CA LYS A 366 -40.17 -14.09 11.80
C LYS A 366 -39.12 -12.99 11.64
N LEU A 367 -39.39 -11.78 12.13
CA LEU A 367 -38.48 -10.63 12.07
C LEU A 367 -37.10 -10.96 12.67
N LYS A 368 -37.07 -11.69 13.80
CA LYS A 368 -35.80 -12.14 14.43
C LYS A 368 -35.02 -13.12 13.57
N VAL A 369 -35.69 -13.95 12.76
CA VAL A 369 -35.04 -14.87 11.82
C VAL A 369 -34.48 -14.11 10.62
N ASP A 370 -35.26 -13.17 10.09
CA ASP A 370 -34.84 -12.31 8.97
C ASP A 370 -33.65 -11.41 9.37
N GLU A 371 -33.61 -10.89 10.61
CA GLU A 371 -32.47 -10.16 11.16
C GLU A 371 -31.21 -11.05 11.26
N LEU A 372 -31.35 -12.28 11.74
CA LEU A 372 -30.24 -13.23 11.83
C LEU A 372 -29.72 -13.67 10.45
N ALA A 373 -30.61 -13.85 9.48
CA ALA A 373 -30.27 -14.15 8.10
C ALA A 373 -29.53 -12.97 7.45
N SER A 374 -30.05 -11.76 7.62
CA SER A 374 -29.44 -10.51 7.14
C SER A 374 -28.05 -10.31 7.75
N ILE A 375 -27.88 -10.58 9.05
CA ILE A 375 -26.58 -10.54 9.74
C ILE A 375 -25.59 -11.55 9.14
N LYS A 376 -26.02 -12.79 8.87
CA LYS A 376 -25.17 -13.81 8.25
C LYS A 376 -24.73 -13.41 6.84
N GLU A 377 -25.65 -12.86 6.04
CA GLU A 377 -25.35 -12.40 4.69
C GLU A 377 -24.40 -11.19 4.69
N ILE A 378 -24.58 -10.26 5.64
CA ILE A 378 -23.69 -9.13 5.85
C ILE A 378 -22.29 -9.59 6.27
N GLN A 379 -22.20 -10.59 7.15
CA GLN A 379 -20.91 -11.18 7.55
C GLN A 379 -20.20 -11.81 6.35
N GLN A 380 -20.92 -12.57 5.52
CA GLN A 380 -20.36 -13.18 4.32
C GLN A 380 -19.85 -12.11 3.34
N LYS A 381 -20.61 -11.03 3.13
CA LYS A 381 -20.21 -9.89 2.27
C LYS A 381 -19.03 -9.10 2.84
N TYR A 382 -18.88 -9.05 4.17
CA TYR A 382 -17.69 -8.49 4.82
C TYR A 382 -16.45 -9.35 4.60
N GLU A 383 -16.57 -10.68 4.72
CA GLU A 383 -15.47 -11.63 4.51
C GLU A 383 -15.01 -11.69 3.05
N THR A 384 -15.94 -11.59 2.09
CA THR A 384 -15.62 -11.56 0.66
C THR A 384 -15.14 -10.20 0.16
N GLY A 385 -15.39 -9.12 0.92
CA GLY A 385 -15.02 -7.76 0.54
C GLY A 385 -15.79 -7.25 -0.69
N GLU A 386 -17.03 -7.70 -0.87
CA GLU A 386 -17.84 -7.37 -2.03
C GLU A 386 -18.31 -5.90 -2.01
N THR A 387 -18.41 -5.27 -3.18
CA THR A 387 -18.94 -3.90 -3.32
C THR A 387 -20.46 -3.90 -3.27
N LEU A 388 -21.00 -3.15 -2.32
CA LEU A 388 -22.44 -3.00 -2.12
C LEU A 388 -22.92 -1.62 -2.51
N LYS A 389 -24.17 -1.53 -2.92
CA LYS A 389 -24.89 -0.27 -3.17
C LYS A 389 -25.76 0.03 -1.97
N GLY A 390 -25.78 1.28 -1.53
CA GLY A 390 -26.64 1.71 -0.45
C GLY A 390 -27.15 3.13 -0.64
N LYS A 391 -28.32 3.43 -0.09
CA LYS A 391 -28.97 4.73 -0.17
C LYS A 391 -28.79 5.50 1.14
N ILE A 392 -28.42 6.77 1.07
CA ILE A 392 -28.25 7.59 2.28
C ILE A 392 -29.62 7.89 2.89
N ALA A 393 -29.93 7.24 4.01
CA ALA A 393 -31.21 7.37 4.71
C ALA A 393 -31.24 8.60 5.63
N LYS A 394 -30.14 8.86 6.36
CA LYS A 394 -30.10 9.95 7.36
C LYS A 394 -28.70 10.52 7.57
N VAL A 395 -28.62 11.80 7.92
CA VAL A 395 -27.36 12.46 8.34
C VAL A 395 -27.34 12.59 9.86
N VAL A 396 -26.22 12.25 10.49
CA VAL A 396 -26.03 12.35 11.95
C VAL A 396 -24.75 13.10 12.29
N LYS A 397 -24.60 13.58 13.53
CA LYS A 397 -23.40 14.30 13.99
C LYS A 397 -22.17 13.37 13.92
N GLY A 398 -21.39 13.47 12.85
CA GLY A 398 -20.16 12.69 12.60
C GLY A 398 -20.18 11.77 11.38
N GLY A 399 -21.31 11.60 10.69
CA GLY A 399 -21.40 10.71 9.53
C GLY A 399 -22.80 10.60 8.89
N LEU A 400 -22.96 9.59 8.05
CA LEU A 400 -24.16 9.27 7.27
C LEU A 400 -24.65 7.88 7.68
N ILE A 401 -25.96 7.69 7.78
CA ILE A 401 -26.58 6.36 7.85
C ILE A 401 -27.00 5.98 6.44
N VAL A 402 -26.47 4.88 5.95
CA VAL A 402 -26.68 4.33 4.62
C VAL A 402 -27.45 3.02 4.76
N ASP A 403 -28.61 2.96 4.14
CA ASP A 403 -29.37 1.73 4.00
C ASP A 403 -28.78 0.89 2.86
N ILE A 404 -28.24 -0.29 3.18
CA ILE A 404 -27.64 -1.23 2.22
C ILE A 404 -28.64 -2.33 1.80
N GLY A 405 -29.94 -2.14 2.06
CA GLY A 405 -31.02 -3.08 1.73
C GLY A 405 -31.20 -4.22 2.74
N LEU A 406 -30.10 -4.66 3.37
CA LEU A 406 -30.10 -5.72 4.39
C LEU A 406 -30.09 -5.17 5.82
N ALA A 407 -29.51 -3.99 6.03
CA ALA A 407 -29.43 -3.32 7.33
C ALA A 407 -29.01 -1.85 7.17
N ASN A 408 -29.10 -1.08 8.26
CA ASN A 408 -28.59 0.28 8.32
C ASN A 408 -27.10 0.29 8.69
N ALA A 409 -26.26 0.86 7.82
CA ALA A 409 -24.82 1.00 8.04
C ALA A 409 -24.42 2.45 8.30
N PHE A 410 -23.44 2.66 9.19
CA PHE A 410 -22.88 3.96 9.51
C PHE A 410 -21.64 4.26 8.66
N MET A 411 -21.66 5.33 7.88
CA MET A 411 -20.51 5.83 7.12
C MET A 411 -19.96 7.10 7.79
N PRO A 412 -18.77 7.06 8.40
CA PRO A 412 -18.10 8.26 8.90
C PRO A 412 -17.85 9.26 7.76
N ALA A 413 -17.96 10.57 8.02
CA ALA A 413 -17.79 11.59 6.98
C ALA A 413 -16.44 11.50 6.22
N ARG A 414 -15.37 11.05 6.91
CA ARG A 414 -14.03 10.83 6.32
C ARG A 414 -13.95 9.64 5.35
N GLN A 415 -14.92 8.73 5.41
CA GLN A 415 -14.97 7.51 4.60
C GLN A 415 -15.85 7.67 3.34
N TYR A 416 -16.50 8.83 3.17
CA TYR A 416 -17.32 9.14 1.99
C TYR A 416 -16.49 9.58 0.78
N ALA A 417 -15.50 10.46 0.98
CA ALA A 417 -14.69 11.03 -0.09
C ALA A 417 -13.22 11.19 0.35
N LEU A 418 -12.33 11.30 -0.64
CA LEU A 418 -10.88 11.54 -0.39
C LEU A 418 -10.60 12.97 0.09
N ARG A 419 -11.52 13.91 -0.15
CA ARG A 419 -11.46 15.30 0.32
C ARG A 419 -12.63 15.57 1.28
N TYR A 420 -12.43 16.54 2.18
CA TYR A 420 -13.47 16.96 3.11
C TYR A 420 -14.66 17.56 2.34
N VAL A 421 -15.87 17.13 2.70
CA VAL A 421 -17.12 17.67 2.16
C VAL A 421 -17.78 18.45 3.29
N GLU A 422 -17.95 19.76 3.09
CA GLU A 422 -18.48 20.67 4.12
C GLU A 422 -19.98 20.47 4.38
N ASP A 423 -20.75 20.09 3.36
CA ASP A 423 -22.20 19.90 3.50
C ASP A 423 -22.63 18.45 3.23
N LEU A 424 -22.90 17.73 4.32
CA LEU A 424 -23.38 16.34 4.31
C LEU A 424 -24.89 16.24 4.05
N ASN A 425 -25.65 17.32 4.23
CA ASN A 425 -27.11 17.31 4.04
C ASN A 425 -27.51 17.22 2.57
N ALA A 426 -26.69 17.75 1.66
CA ALA A 426 -26.89 17.68 0.20
C ALA A 426 -26.74 16.26 -0.40
N LEU A 427 -26.42 15.27 0.43
CA LEU A 427 -26.21 13.87 0.05
C LEU A 427 -27.38 12.96 0.44
N LEU A 428 -28.37 13.48 1.16
CA LEU A 428 -29.52 12.70 1.61
C LEU A 428 -30.31 12.14 0.42
N GLY A 429 -30.59 10.83 0.44
CA GLY A 429 -31.31 10.12 -0.61
C GLY A 429 -30.49 9.69 -1.85
N LYS A 430 -29.20 10.05 -1.94
CA LYS A 430 -28.33 9.59 -3.04
C LYS A 430 -27.84 8.16 -2.82
N GLU A 431 -27.62 7.45 -3.92
CA GLU A 431 -27.01 6.13 -3.92
C GLU A 431 -25.48 6.24 -3.86
N VAL A 432 -24.88 5.37 -3.04
CA VAL A 432 -23.44 5.27 -2.84
C VAL A 432 -22.99 3.82 -2.95
N GLU A 433 -21.89 3.60 -3.65
CA GLU A 433 -21.25 2.29 -3.72
C GLU A 433 -20.06 2.26 -2.75
N GLY A 434 -19.91 1.18 -2.00
CA GLY A 434 -18.91 1.06 -0.94
C GLY A 434 -18.74 -0.37 -0.47
N ARG A 435 -17.82 -0.57 0.49
CA ARG A 435 -17.60 -1.86 1.16
C ARG A 435 -17.78 -1.71 2.66
N ILE A 436 -18.14 -2.80 3.31
CA ILE A 436 -18.18 -2.88 4.77
C ILE A 436 -16.75 -3.01 5.27
N ILE A 437 -16.33 -2.10 6.15
CA ILE A 437 -14.97 -2.08 6.71
C ILE A 437 -14.91 -2.62 8.14
N GLU A 438 -16.04 -2.59 8.85
CA GLU A 438 -16.13 -3.08 10.21
C GLU A 438 -17.55 -3.57 10.46
N PHE A 439 -17.68 -4.74 11.07
CA PHE A 439 -18.95 -5.33 11.45
C PHE A 439 -18.86 -5.77 12.90
N ASP A 440 -19.64 -5.13 13.78
CA ASP A 440 -19.80 -5.50 15.18
C ASP A 440 -21.20 -6.11 15.38
N LYS A 441 -21.22 -7.43 15.59
CA LYS A 441 -22.43 -8.24 15.73
C LYS A 441 -23.18 -7.95 17.04
N ASP A 442 -22.48 -7.58 18.10
CA ASP A 442 -23.09 -7.40 19.43
C ASP A 442 -23.74 -6.03 19.58
N LYS A 443 -23.23 -5.03 18.83
CA LYS A 443 -23.74 -3.65 18.85
C LYS A 443 -24.59 -3.29 17.64
N ASN A 444 -24.86 -4.24 16.72
CA ASN A 444 -25.49 -3.99 15.43
C ASN A 444 -24.86 -2.80 14.69
N LYS A 445 -23.53 -2.68 14.76
CA LYS A 445 -22.80 -1.53 14.20
C LYS A 445 -22.04 -1.98 12.96
N ILE A 446 -22.49 -1.49 11.81
CA ILE A 446 -21.89 -1.76 10.51
C ILE A 446 -21.22 -0.47 10.05
N ILE A 447 -19.92 -0.50 9.74
CA ILE A 447 -19.21 0.66 9.20
C ILE A 447 -19.01 0.48 7.69
N PHE A 448 -19.53 1.42 6.92
CA PHE A 448 -19.49 1.40 5.46
C PHE A 448 -18.54 2.46 4.91
N SER A 449 -17.71 2.12 3.93
CA SER A 449 -16.73 3.05 3.33
C SER A 449 -16.76 3.02 1.81
N ARG A 450 -16.93 4.21 1.23
CA ARG A 450 -16.78 4.47 -0.21
C ARG A 450 -15.34 4.77 -0.60
N ARG A 451 -14.53 5.24 0.36
CA ARG A 451 -13.13 5.66 0.15
C ARG A 451 -12.24 4.51 -0.34
N VAL A 452 -12.49 3.27 0.11
CA VAL A 452 -11.70 2.09 -0.29
C VAL A 452 -11.75 1.89 -1.81
N ILE A 453 -12.93 1.98 -2.41
CA ILE A 453 -13.13 1.83 -3.86
C ILE A 453 -12.43 2.96 -4.62
N LEU A 454 -12.59 4.21 -4.17
CA LEU A 454 -11.96 5.37 -4.79
C LEU A 454 -10.42 5.29 -4.73
N GLN A 455 -9.88 4.74 -3.65
CA GLN A 455 -8.44 4.58 -3.48
C GLN A 455 -7.89 3.46 -4.37
N GLU A 456 -8.54 2.31 -4.43
CA GLU A 456 -8.18 1.23 -5.36
C GLU A 456 -8.25 1.67 -6.82
N GLN A 457 -9.26 2.45 -7.22
CA GLN A 457 -9.34 3.00 -8.58
C GLN A 457 -8.17 3.93 -8.92
N LEU A 458 -7.74 4.76 -7.96
CA LEU A 458 -6.57 5.61 -8.12
C LEU A 458 -5.27 4.81 -8.16
N ASP A 459 -5.14 3.81 -7.30
CA ASP A 459 -3.95 2.96 -7.24
C ASP A 459 -3.84 2.06 -8.49
N ALA A 460 -4.96 1.55 -9.01
CA ALA A 460 -5.03 0.83 -10.28
C ALA A 460 -4.69 1.75 -11.47
N ARG A 461 -5.17 3.00 -11.46
CA ARG A 461 -4.79 4.00 -12.48
C ARG A 461 -3.29 4.33 -12.42
N ARG A 462 -2.74 4.48 -11.21
CA ARG A 462 -1.30 4.71 -11.00
C ARG A 462 -0.45 3.51 -11.42
N ALA A 463 -0.90 2.29 -11.13
CA ALA A 463 -0.24 1.05 -11.53
C ALA A 463 -0.29 0.86 -13.06
N ALA A 464 -1.42 1.16 -13.70
CA ALA A 464 -1.54 1.15 -15.15
C ALA A 464 -0.65 2.21 -15.82
N GLU A 465 -0.57 3.41 -15.24
CA GLU A 465 0.39 4.42 -15.68
C GLU A 465 1.84 4.00 -15.43
N ALA A 466 2.15 3.30 -14.32
CA ALA A 466 3.48 2.76 -14.02
C ALA A 466 3.89 1.64 -14.99
N ALA A 467 2.97 0.73 -15.33
CA ALA A 467 3.22 -0.31 -16.33
C ALA A 467 3.44 0.29 -17.72
N LYS A 468 2.66 1.32 -18.10
CA LYS A 468 2.91 2.08 -19.34
C LYS A 468 4.25 2.82 -19.31
N ARG A 469 4.64 3.40 -18.16
CA ARG A 469 5.95 4.04 -17.94
C ARG A 469 7.10 3.06 -18.15
N GLU A 470 7.00 1.86 -17.58
CA GLU A 470 8.05 0.84 -17.68
C GLU A 470 8.17 0.30 -19.11
N ALA A 471 7.03 0.07 -19.79
CA ALA A 471 7.01 -0.30 -21.20
C ALA A 471 7.64 0.78 -22.09
N ALA A 472 7.35 2.07 -21.84
CA ALA A 472 7.95 3.17 -22.61
C ALA A 472 9.47 3.29 -22.36
N LEU A 473 9.92 3.15 -21.11
CA LEU A 473 11.34 3.25 -20.77
C LEU A 473 12.18 2.09 -21.34
N SER A 474 11.56 0.94 -21.61
CA SER A 474 12.22 -0.19 -22.28
C SER A 474 12.39 0.00 -23.79
N VAL A 475 11.60 0.87 -24.42
CA VAL A 475 11.60 1.09 -25.87
C VAL A 475 12.42 2.33 -26.26
N ILE A 476 12.59 3.27 -25.34
CA ILE A 476 13.26 4.57 -25.56
C ILE A 476 14.78 4.41 -25.33
N GLU A 477 15.55 4.45 -26.42
CA GLU A 477 17.02 4.50 -26.39
C GLU A 477 17.56 5.90 -26.77
N GLU A 478 18.73 6.27 -26.23
CA GLU A 478 19.39 7.53 -26.57
C GLU A 478 19.73 7.58 -28.07
N GLY A 479 19.30 8.66 -28.74
CA GLY A 479 19.46 8.83 -30.18
C GLY A 479 18.29 8.35 -31.04
N MET A 480 17.28 7.69 -30.47
CA MET A 480 16.06 7.29 -31.19
C MET A 480 15.22 8.52 -31.56
N VAL A 481 14.59 8.49 -32.73
CA VAL A 481 13.60 9.48 -33.18
C VAL A 481 12.22 8.92 -32.86
N VAL A 482 11.44 9.66 -32.07
CA VAL A 482 10.11 9.26 -31.62
C VAL A 482 9.09 10.31 -32.02
N GLU A 483 7.94 9.85 -32.54
CA GLU A 483 6.79 10.71 -32.82
C GLU A 483 5.98 10.87 -31.55
N ALA A 484 5.83 12.09 -31.05
CA ALA A 484 5.20 12.35 -29.76
C ALA A 484 4.27 13.57 -29.81
N PRO A 485 3.05 13.47 -29.24
CA PRO A 485 2.16 14.62 -29.12
C PRO A 485 2.63 15.61 -28.05
N ILE A 486 2.43 16.89 -28.31
CA ILE A 486 2.72 17.97 -27.37
C ILE A 486 1.66 18.00 -26.28
N LYS A 487 2.08 17.73 -25.04
CA LYS A 487 1.22 17.77 -23.86
C LYS A 487 1.00 19.19 -23.36
N ASN A 488 2.05 20.02 -23.36
CA ASN A 488 1.96 21.42 -22.95
C ASN A 488 3.09 22.27 -23.54
N VAL A 489 2.82 23.54 -23.82
CA VAL A 489 3.79 24.52 -24.31
C VAL A 489 3.97 25.59 -23.23
N THR A 490 5.23 25.91 -22.90
CA THR A 490 5.56 26.98 -21.95
C THR A 490 6.59 27.93 -22.57
N ASN A 491 6.78 29.10 -21.98
CA ASN A 491 7.73 30.11 -22.48
C ASN A 491 9.20 29.63 -22.55
N PHE A 492 9.54 28.57 -21.80
CA PHE A 492 10.92 28.05 -21.70
C PHE A 492 11.14 26.77 -22.52
N GLY A 493 10.08 26.14 -23.04
CA GLY A 493 10.17 24.87 -23.75
C GLY A 493 8.84 24.17 -23.96
N VAL A 494 8.89 23.07 -24.70
CA VAL A 494 7.75 22.23 -25.08
C VAL A 494 7.85 20.88 -24.38
N PHE A 495 6.75 20.44 -23.77
CA PHE A 495 6.63 19.13 -23.13
C PHE A 495 5.94 18.14 -24.08
N LEU A 496 6.63 17.04 -24.38
CA LEU A 496 6.17 15.95 -25.24
C LEU A 496 5.77 14.76 -24.38
N ASP A 497 4.68 14.08 -24.73
CA ASP A 497 4.31 12.80 -24.12
C ASP A 497 4.93 11.66 -24.93
N LEU A 498 5.95 11.00 -24.38
CA LEU A 498 6.63 9.87 -25.03
C LEU A 498 5.95 8.52 -24.71
N GLY A 499 4.66 8.52 -24.39
CA GLY A 499 3.90 7.29 -24.12
C GLY A 499 4.05 6.77 -22.70
N GLY A 500 4.29 7.65 -21.73
CA GLY A 500 4.44 7.30 -20.32
C GLY A 500 5.49 8.14 -19.58
N VAL A 501 6.46 8.70 -20.30
CA VAL A 501 7.53 9.55 -19.77
C VAL A 501 7.42 10.96 -20.39
N ASP A 502 7.63 12.00 -19.58
CA ASP A 502 7.57 13.38 -20.06
C ASP A 502 8.92 13.78 -20.70
N GLY A 503 8.90 14.12 -21.99
CA GLY A 503 10.03 14.66 -22.74
C GLY A 503 10.05 16.18 -22.69
N PHE A 504 11.21 16.78 -22.44
CA PHE A 504 11.39 18.24 -22.41
C PHE A 504 12.26 18.69 -23.59
N VAL A 505 11.73 19.61 -24.41
CA VAL A 505 12.46 20.30 -25.48
C VAL A 505 12.66 21.75 -25.08
N HIS A 506 13.90 22.19 -24.97
CA HIS A 506 14.21 23.59 -24.65
C HIS A 506 13.88 24.52 -25.83
N VAL A 507 13.54 25.79 -25.57
CA VAL A 507 13.23 26.77 -26.64
C VAL A 507 14.33 26.91 -27.70
N SER A 508 15.58 26.73 -27.28
CA SER A 508 16.74 26.75 -28.18
C SER A 508 16.89 25.50 -29.03
N ASP A 509 16.13 24.43 -28.80
CA ASP A 509 16.20 23.15 -29.53
C ASP A 509 14.99 22.88 -30.43
N LEU A 510 14.07 23.85 -30.51
CA LEU A 510 12.86 23.81 -31.34
C LEU A 510 13.13 24.14 -32.82
N ALA A 511 13.97 25.14 -33.10
CA ALA A 511 14.23 25.59 -34.49
C ALA A 511 15.62 26.24 -34.62
N TRP A 512 16.18 26.21 -35.85
CA TRP A 512 17.44 26.86 -36.20
C TRP A 512 17.36 28.40 -36.22
N ARG A 513 16.15 28.96 -36.30
CA ARG A 513 15.90 30.41 -36.24
C ARG A 513 15.66 30.86 -34.79
N ARG A 514 15.92 32.13 -34.50
CA ARG A 514 15.66 32.73 -33.19
C ARG A 514 14.15 32.88 -32.99
N VAL A 515 13.55 32.02 -32.16
CA VAL A 515 12.12 32.05 -31.83
C VAL A 515 11.93 32.74 -30.49
N ASN A 516 11.18 33.84 -30.46
CA ASN A 516 10.90 34.59 -29.21
C ASN A 516 9.69 34.02 -28.45
N LYS A 517 8.77 33.30 -29.13
CA LYS A 517 7.60 32.64 -28.53
C LYS A 517 7.37 31.26 -29.16
N PRO A 518 7.46 30.16 -28.38
CA PRO A 518 7.21 28.80 -28.85
C PRO A 518 5.76 28.54 -29.31
N GLU A 519 4.80 29.32 -28.80
CA GLU A 519 3.35 29.19 -29.07
C GLU A 519 2.95 29.54 -30.50
N ASP A 520 3.77 30.31 -31.23
CA ASP A 520 3.50 30.65 -32.64
C ASP A 520 3.82 29.49 -33.60
N LEU A 521 4.59 28.49 -33.16
CA LEU A 521 5.04 27.38 -34.02
C LEU A 521 4.33 26.06 -33.74
N TYR A 522 3.93 25.80 -32.49
CA TYR A 522 3.32 24.53 -32.09
C TYR A 522 2.21 24.71 -31.06
N LYS A 523 1.10 23.98 -31.22
CA LYS A 523 -0.03 23.98 -30.28
C LYS A 523 -0.03 22.71 -29.41
N ALA A 524 -0.65 22.81 -28.23
CA ALA A 524 -0.93 21.64 -27.40
C ALA A 524 -1.79 20.64 -28.18
N GLY A 525 -1.29 19.42 -28.38
CA GLY A 525 -1.91 18.35 -29.16
C GLY A 525 -1.24 18.05 -30.50
N ASP A 526 -0.34 18.89 -31.02
CA ASP A 526 0.36 18.61 -32.28
C ASP A 526 1.38 17.48 -32.11
N VAL A 527 1.49 16.58 -33.10
CA VAL A 527 2.46 15.47 -33.12
C VAL A 527 3.76 15.94 -33.76
N VAL A 528 4.88 15.79 -33.06
CA VAL A 528 6.21 16.19 -33.54
C VAL A 528 7.22 15.06 -33.41
N ASN A 529 8.17 15.02 -34.35
CA ASN A 529 9.25 14.03 -34.35
C ASN A 529 10.44 14.62 -33.60
N ALA A 530 10.73 14.05 -32.42
CA ALA A 530 11.79 14.51 -31.55
C ALA A 530 12.84 13.42 -31.36
N LYS A 531 14.12 13.82 -31.38
CA LYS A 531 15.24 12.92 -31.12
C LYS A 531 15.62 12.99 -29.65
N ILE A 532 15.79 11.84 -29.02
CA ILE A 532 16.20 11.73 -27.61
C ILE A 532 17.69 12.00 -27.50
N VAL A 533 18.09 12.98 -26.68
CA VAL A 533 19.49 13.40 -26.49
C VAL A 533 20.09 12.77 -25.24
N SER A 534 19.34 12.76 -24.14
CA SER A 534 19.80 12.18 -22.87
C SER A 534 18.62 11.74 -22.03
N ILE A 535 18.75 10.58 -21.39
CA ILE A 535 17.72 10.03 -20.50
C ILE A 535 18.23 10.10 -19.05
N ASP A 536 17.56 10.89 -18.21
CA ASP A 536 17.80 10.89 -16.77
C ASP A 536 16.90 9.85 -16.10
N LYS A 537 17.50 8.72 -15.68
CA LYS A 537 16.82 7.59 -15.04
C LYS A 537 16.36 7.88 -13.60
N GLU A 538 16.90 8.91 -12.95
CA GLU A 538 16.51 9.25 -11.57
C GLU A 538 15.32 10.21 -11.54
N THR A 539 15.29 11.20 -12.43
CA THR A 539 14.17 12.17 -12.49
C THR A 539 13.10 11.81 -13.50
N ASN A 540 13.30 10.73 -14.28
CA ASN A 540 12.41 10.28 -15.35
C ASN A 540 12.07 11.40 -16.35
N LYS A 541 13.05 12.27 -16.62
CA LYS A 541 12.93 13.37 -17.59
C LYS A 541 13.83 13.05 -18.77
N VAL A 542 13.24 13.06 -19.96
CA VAL A 542 14.00 12.85 -21.20
C VAL A 542 14.23 14.20 -21.85
N LYS A 543 15.49 14.55 -22.15
CA LYS A 543 15.78 15.74 -22.95
C LYS A 543 15.70 15.37 -24.42
N CYS A 544 14.86 16.08 -25.17
CA CYS A 544 14.66 15.85 -26.58
C CYS A 544 15.05 17.09 -27.40
N THR A 545 15.49 16.89 -28.64
CA THR A 545 15.78 17.96 -29.59
C THR A 545 15.04 17.73 -30.90
N ILE A 546 14.54 18.80 -31.51
CA ILE A 546 13.84 18.76 -32.81
C ILE A 546 14.78 19.23 -33.94
N LYS A 547 15.87 19.93 -33.60
CA LYS A 547 16.88 20.45 -34.53
C LYS A 547 17.62 19.39 -35.36
N GLY A 548 17.79 18.18 -34.84
CA GLY A 548 18.58 17.13 -35.48
C GLY A 548 17.98 16.53 -36.76
N LEU A 549 16.72 16.87 -37.09
CA LEU A 549 15.96 16.33 -38.23
C LEU A 549 15.80 17.31 -39.40
N THR A 550 16.10 18.59 -39.20
CA THR A 550 16.08 19.60 -40.27
C THR A 550 17.49 19.88 -40.75
N GLU A 551 17.72 19.78 -42.06
CA GLU A 551 19.05 20.01 -42.65
C GLU A 551 19.58 21.41 -42.28
N GLU A 552 20.83 21.46 -41.82
CA GLU A 552 21.46 22.73 -41.45
C GLU A 552 21.49 23.66 -42.69
N PRO A 553 20.99 24.90 -42.59
CA PRO A 553 20.90 25.81 -43.75
C PRO A 553 22.22 26.00 -44.50
N TRP A 554 23.35 25.87 -43.80
CA TRP A 554 24.69 25.93 -44.39
C TRP A 554 25.02 24.73 -45.29
N VAL A 555 24.54 23.53 -44.94
CA VAL A 555 24.70 22.30 -45.73
C VAL A 555 23.85 22.36 -47.01
N VAL A 556 22.64 22.92 -46.90
CA VAL A 556 21.80 23.22 -48.09
C VAL A 556 22.53 24.23 -48.97
N PHE A 557 23.06 25.31 -48.39
CA PHE A 557 23.80 26.34 -49.12
C PHE A 557 25.05 25.78 -49.86
N THR A 558 25.86 24.94 -49.21
CA THR A 558 27.05 24.33 -49.84
C THR A 558 26.71 23.29 -50.91
N LYS A 559 25.53 22.66 -50.85
CA LYS A 559 25.03 21.79 -51.93
C LYS A 559 24.48 22.59 -53.12
N THR A 560 23.81 23.72 -52.86
CA THR A 560 23.12 24.51 -53.89
C THR A 560 24.02 25.50 -54.60
N PHE A 561 25.02 26.10 -53.93
CA PHE A 561 25.84 27.17 -54.49
C PHE A 561 27.34 26.91 -54.39
N LYS A 562 28.08 27.29 -55.44
CA LYS A 562 29.55 27.23 -55.51
C LYS A 562 30.14 28.63 -55.70
N GLU A 563 31.42 28.80 -55.38
CA GLU A 563 32.12 30.07 -55.63
C GLU A 563 32.02 30.45 -57.11
N GLY A 564 31.59 31.69 -57.39
CA GLY A 564 31.36 32.22 -58.73
C GLY A 564 29.91 32.14 -59.22
N ASP A 565 29.00 31.49 -58.49
CA ASP A 565 27.60 31.40 -58.88
C ASP A 565 26.81 32.69 -58.58
N THR A 566 25.77 32.96 -59.37
CA THR A 566 24.91 34.14 -59.21
C THR A 566 23.59 33.75 -58.55
N GLY A 567 23.27 34.38 -57.43
CA GLY A 567 22.04 34.14 -56.67
C GLY A 567 21.20 35.40 -56.47
N GLU A 568 19.94 35.20 -56.10
CA GLU A 568 19.04 36.26 -55.64
C GLU A 568 18.87 36.15 -54.12
N GLY A 569 18.81 37.28 -53.42
CA GLY A 569 18.57 37.26 -51.97
C GLY A 569 18.15 38.62 -51.43
N THR A 570 17.67 38.60 -50.18
CA THR A 570 16.99 39.76 -49.57
C THR A 570 17.91 40.48 -48.61
N VAL A 571 18.04 41.80 -48.74
CA VAL A 571 18.87 42.61 -47.83
C VAL A 571 18.21 42.66 -46.45
N LYS A 572 18.81 42.08 -45.41
CA LYS A 572 18.25 42.09 -44.05
C LYS A 572 18.67 43.31 -43.22
N SER A 573 19.94 43.71 -43.33
CA SER A 573 20.45 44.87 -42.60
C SER A 573 21.55 45.57 -43.38
N ILE A 574 21.62 46.89 -43.23
CA ILE A 574 22.62 47.74 -43.89
C ILE A 574 23.44 48.39 -42.78
N THR A 575 24.76 48.35 -42.91
CA THR A 575 25.70 49.03 -42.00
C THR A 575 26.65 49.92 -42.81
N LYS A 576 27.40 50.79 -42.11
CA LYS A 576 28.31 51.76 -42.75
C LYS A 576 29.44 51.11 -43.57
N PHE A 577 29.75 49.83 -43.35
CA PHE A 577 30.83 49.09 -44.01
C PHE A 577 30.33 48.02 -45.00
N GLY A 578 29.01 47.78 -45.10
CA GLY A 578 28.46 46.81 -46.04
C GLY A 578 26.97 46.52 -45.86
N ALA A 579 26.41 45.71 -46.75
CA ALA A 579 25.03 45.21 -46.67
C ALA A 579 25.03 43.70 -46.38
N PHE A 580 24.21 43.26 -45.43
CA PHE A 580 23.97 41.85 -45.15
C PHE A 580 22.78 41.36 -45.97
N VAL A 581 23.04 40.43 -46.87
CA VAL A 581 22.04 39.85 -47.77
C VAL A 581 21.80 38.39 -47.38
N GLU A 582 20.55 38.05 -47.11
CA GLU A 582 20.14 36.66 -46.88
C GLU A 582 20.02 35.95 -48.22
N VAL A 583 20.90 34.97 -48.45
CA VAL A 583 20.98 34.19 -49.70
C VAL A 583 20.03 32.99 -49.65
N VAL A 584 20.03 32.29 -48.52
CA VAL A 584 19.13 31.17 -48.20
C VAL A 584 18.59 31.43 -46.80
N PRO A 585 17.34 31.06 -46.47
CA PRO A 585 16.77 31.37 -45.17
C PRO A 585 17.61 30.84 -43.99
N GLY A 586 18.30 31.74 -43.27
CA GLY A 586 19.24 31.41 -42.19
C GLY A 586 20.75 31.50 -42.52
N VAL A 587 21.12 31.82 -43.77
CA VAL A 587 22.52 32.03 -44.20
C VAL A 587 22.69 33.44 -44.77
N GLU A 588 23.57 34.23 -44.14
CA GLU A 588 23.78 35.65 -44.46
C GLU A 588 25.16 35.86 -45.12
N GLY A 589 25.18 36.61 -46.22
CA GLY A 589 26.40 37.04 -46.89
C GLY A 589 26.61 38.55 -46.76
N LEU A 590 27.88 38.97 -46.72
CA LEU A 590 28.28 40.36 -46.61
C LEU A 590 28.69 40.91 -47.98
N VAL A 591 28.04 41.98 -48.41
CA VAL A 591 28.50 42.82 -49.54
C VAL A 591 29.27 44.00 -48.96
N HIS A 592 30.59 44.02 -49.16
CA HIS A 592 31.41 45.17 -48.74
C HIS A 592 31.13 46.40 -49.62
N ILE A 593 31.23 47.62 -49.06
CA ILE A 593 30.97 48.88 -49.78
C ILE A 593 31.72 49.01 -51.12
N SER A 594 32.89 48.39 -51.22
CA SER A 594 33.75 48.41 -52.41
C SER A 594 33.25 47.53 -53.57
N ASN A 595 32.30 46.63 -53.29
CA ASN A 595 31.73 45.66 -54.24
C ASN A 595 30.27 45.95 -54.61
N LEU A 596 29.74 47.14 -54.25
CA LEU A 596 28.38 47.57 -54.54
C LEU A 596 28.21 48.20 -55.94
N SER A 597 29.19 48.97 -56.44
CA SER A 597 29.10 49.67 -57.74
C SER A 597 30.49 50.08 -58.27
N HIS A 598 30.59 50.41 -59.56
CA HIS A 598 31.82 50.87 -60.22
C HIS A 598 32.12 52.38 -60.02
N GLU A 599 31.18 53.16 -59.50
CA GLU A 599 31.39 54.57 -59.13
C GLU A 599 31.53 54.74 -57.60
N LYS A 600 32.18 55.81 -57.14
CA LYS A 600 32.38 56.07 -55.69
C LYS A 600 31.02 56.30 -55.02
N VAL A 601 30.62 55.35 -54.17
CA VAL A 601 29.42 55.48 -53.33
C VAL A 601 29.87 55.89 -51.92
N GLU A 602 29.38 57.03 -51.42
CA GLU A 602 29.73 57.53 -50.08
C GLU A 602 28.91 56.86 -48.95
N SER A 603 27.77 56.22 -49.25
CA SER A 603 26.98 55.45 -48.25
C SER A 603 26.05 54.41 -48.91
N VAL A 604 26.04 53.20 -48.33
CA VAL A 604 25.31 52.00 -48.83
C VAL A 604 23.79 52.21 -48.90
N GLU A 605 23.25 53.06 -48.01
CA GLU A 605 21.81 53.41 -47.94
C GLU A 605 21.29 54.15 -49.17
N SER A 606 22.17 54.76 -49.96
CA SER A 606 21.79 55.46 -51.20
C SER A 606 21.49 54.52 -52.37
N VAL A 607 21.94 53.26 -52.31
CA VAL A 607 21.88 52.31 -53.43
C VAL A 607 20.98 51.11 -53.13
N LEU A 608 20.86 50.68 -51.86
CA LEU A 608 20.04 49.53 -51.47
C LEU A 608 19.10 49.89 -50.31
N LYS A 609 17.88 49.36 -50.34
CA LYS A 609 16.93 49.44 -49.21
C LYS A 609 16.88 48.11 -48.45
N ALA A 610 16.74 48.17 -47.13
CA ALA A 610 16.47 47.00 -46.31
C ALA A 610 15.14 46.35 -46.76
N GLY A 611 15.18 45.05 -47.05
CA GLY A 611 14.06 44.25 -47.59
C GLY A 611 14.04 44.10 -49.11
N GLN A 612 14.97 44.70 -49.86
CA GLN A 612 15.02 44.58 -51.32
C GLN A 612 15.64 43.25 -51.78
N LEU A 613 15.00 42.59 -52.75
CA LEU A 613 15.59 41.46 -53.47
C LEU A 613 16.66 41.96 -54.45
N THR A 614 17.88 41.45 -54.33
CA THR A 614 19.02 41.87 -55.14
C THR A 614 19.77 40.65 -55.67
N LYS A 615 20.21 40.71 -56.92
CA LYS A 615 21.10 39.71 -57.53
C LYS A 615 22.54 39.97 -57.11
N PHE A 616 23.24 38.93 -56.67
CA PHE A 616 24.66 38.99 -56.31
C PHE A 616 25.41 37.80 -56.87
N LYS A 617 26.72 37.97 -57.02
CA LYS A 617 27.65 36.89 -57.31
C LYS A 617 28.41 36.52 -56.06
N ILE A 618 28.54 35.22 -55.79
CA ILE A 618 29.30 34.71 -54.65
C ILE A 618 30.78 34.74 -55.01
N MET A 619 31.56 35.57 -54.30
CA MET A 619 33.00 35.75 -54.58
C MET A 619 33.87 34.81 -53.76
N THR A 620 33.48 34.56 -52.51
CA THR A 620 34.30 33.75 -51.59
C THR A 620 33.37 33.10 -50.57
N ILE A 621 33.53 31.80 -50.37
CA ILE A 621 32.81 31.04 -49.33
C ILE A 621 33.86 30.59 -48.31
N ASP A 622 33.91 31.29 -47.17
CA ASP A 622 34.73 30.86 -46.05
C ASP A 622 33.95 29.84 -45.22
N ASN A 623 34.27 28.56 -45.43
CA ASN A 623 33.59 27.42 -44.82
C ASN A 623 33.94 27.26 -43.33
N GLU A 624 35.11 27.74 -42.88
CA GLU A 624 35.53 27.67 -41.48
C GLU A 624 34.86 28.75 -40.63
N LYS A 625 34.72 29.97 -41.17
CA LYS A 625 34.11 31.11 -40.44
C LYS A 625 32.62 31.28 -40.72
N ARG A 626 32.02 30.41 -41.55
CA ARG A 626 30.63 30.50 -42.03
C ARG A 626 30.28 31.90 -42.58
N LYS A 627 31.18 32.48 -43.38
CA LYS A 627 31.02 33.81 -43.96
C LYS A 627 31.05 33.75 -45.48
N ILE A 628 30.14 34.47 -46.13
CA ILE A 628 30.06 34.54 -47.59
C ILE A 628 30.34 35.97 -48.03
N GLY A 629 31.33 36.15 -48.90
CA GLY A 629 31.61 37.41 -49.57
C GLY A 629 30.78 37.53 -50.84
N LEU A 630 29.92 38.55 -50.93
CA LEU A 630 29.04 38.79 -52.07
C LEU A 630 29.46 40.05 -52.83
N SER A 631 29.31 40.04 -54.15
CA SER A 631 29.60 41.19 -55.04
C SER A 631 28.40 41.45 -55.96
N ILE A 632 28.01 42.73 -56.08
CA ILE A 632 26.95 43.20 -57.00
C ILE A 632 27.59 43.79 -58.28
N LYS A 633 28.86 44.18 -58.19
CA LYS A 633 29.64 44.86 -59.23
C LYS A 633 29.87 44.03 -60.51
N ASP A 634 29.99 42.70 -60.37
CA ASP A 634 30.32 41.79 -61.47
C ASP A 634 29.14 41.47 -62.42
N LEU A 635 27.98 42.12 -62.25
CA LEU A 635 26.81 41.99 -63.12
C LEU A 635 26.67 43.12 -64.16
N THR A 636 27.51 44.17 -64.11
CA THR A 636 27.45 45.32 -65.03
C THR A 636 28.70 45.41 -65.92
N GLU A 637 28.52 45.43 -67.25
CA GLU A 637 29.60 45.51 -68.24
C GLU A 637 30.41 46.82 -68.17
N ALA A 638 31.73 46.70 -68.37
CA ALA A 638 32.68 47.81 -68.34
C ALA A 638 32.46 48.82 -69.49
N PRO A 639 32.36 50.15 -69.22
CA PRO A 639 32.39 51.14 -70.29
C PRO A 639 33.80 51.24 -70.92
N LYS A 640 33.86 51.06 -72.26
CA LYS A 640 35.08 51.14 -73.08
C LYS A 640 35.70 52.54 -73.08
N ARG A 641 37.03 52.61 -72.89
CA ARG A 641 37.87 53.84 -72.93
C ARG A 641 37.89 54.52 -74.31
N LYS A 642 38.05 55.85 -74.33
CA LYS A 642 38.81 56.58 -75.38
C LYS A 642 39.71 57.68 -74.78
N PRO A 643 40.84 58.01 -75.44
CA PRO A 643 42.06 58.51 -74.80
C PRO A 643 42.37 59.99 -75.10
N ILE A 644 43.08 60.70 -74.23
CA ILE A 644 43.83 61.91 -74.61
C ILE A 644 45.21 61.93 -73.94
N GLN A 645 46.18 62.31 -74.75
CA GLN A 645 47.63 62.23 -74.62
C GLN A 645 48.26 63.33 -73.73
N ASN A 646 49.37 62.94 -73.09
CA ASN A 646 50.60 63.69 -72.74
C ASN A 646 50.57 65.23 -72.59
N LYS A 647 51.22 65.71 -71.52
CA LYS A 647 52.45 66.51 -71.63
C LYS A 647 53.28 66.54 -70.34
N LEU A 648 54.59 66.45 -70.53
CA LEU A 648 55.68 66.55 -69.57
C LEU A 648 55.69 67.90 -68.83
N TYR A 649 56.37 68.01 -67.67
CA TYR A 649 57.55 68.89 -67.45
C TYR A 649 58.17 68.67 -66.05
N TYR A 650 59.50 68.82 -65.98
CA TYR A 650 60.38 68.67 -64.82
C TYR A 650 60.66 70.03 -64.13
N LYS A 651 61.14 69.94 -62.87
CA LYS A 651 62.17 70.77 -62.16
C LYS A 651 61.79 71.94 -61.21
N GLU A 652 62.23 71.71 -59.96
CA GLU A 652 63.13 72.48 -59.06
C GLU A 652 62.70 73.74 -58.26
N GLU A 653 62.93 73.59 -56.95
CA GLU A 653 63.43 74.53 -55.91
C GLU A 653 62.57 75.67 -55.33
N SER A 654 62.43 75.67 -53.99
CA SER A 654 63.18 76.62 -53.12
C SER A 654 62.84 76.49 -51.62
N ASN A 655 63.85 76.78 -50.81
CA ASN A 655 63.99 76.72 -49.35
C ASN A 655 63.02 77.60 -48.52
N SER A 656 62.71 77.13 -47.31
CA SER A 656 62.82 77.91 -46.04
C SER A 656 62.68 76.94 -44.86
N SER A 657 63.81 76.53 -44.28
CA SER A 657 64.48 77.07 -43.09
C SER A 657 64.12 76.28 -41.83
N MET A 658 65.02 75.34 -41.56
CA MET A 658 65.24 74.55 -40.35
C MET A 658 65.67 75.43 -39.15
N GLU A 659 65.09 76.64 -39.02
CA GLU A 659 65.39 77.63 -37.98
C GLU A 659 64.28 77.73 -36.92
N ASP A 660 63.03 77.37 -37.25
CA ASP A 660 61.93 77.34 -36.27
C ASP A 660 61.97 76.12 -35.34
N ALA A 661 62.79 75.12 -35.67
CA ALA A 661 63.04 73.96 -34.81
C ALA A 661 64.19 74.20 -33.79
N PHE A 662 65.02 75.23 -33.98
CA PHE A 662 66.18 75.51 -33.10
C PHE A 662 65.88 76.53 -31.98
N LYS A 663 64.83 77.34 -32.11
CA LYS A 663 64.40 78.31 -31.07
C LYS A 663 63.56 77.72 -29.93
N LYS A 664 63.15 76.45 -30.02
CA LYS A 664 62.32 75.79 -29.00
C LYS A 664 63.09 74.90 -28.02
N TYR A 665 64.41 74.79 -28.18
CA TYR A 665 65.28 73.92 -27.37
C TYR A 665 66.34 74.68 -26.54
N LEU A 666 66.35 76.02 -26.59
CA LEU A 666 67.32 76.87 -25.87
C LEU A 666 66.69 77.76 -24.78
N ASP A 667 65.42 77.56 -24.41
CA ASP A 667 64.73 78.39 -23.41
C ASP A 667 63.87 77.61 -22.39
N LYS A 668 64.15 76.31 -22.15
CA LYS A 668 63.64 75.55 -20.99
C LYS A 668 64.58 74.45 -20.52
#